data_AF-A0AAU4HS51-F1
#
_entry.id   AF-A0AAU4HS51-F1
#
_cell.length_a   1.000
_cell.length_b   1.000
_cell.length_c   1.000
_cell.angle_alpha   90.00
_cell.angle_beta   90.00
_cell.angle_gamma   90.00
#
_symmetry.space_group_name_H-M   'P 1'
#
loop_
_entity.id
_entity.type
_entity.pdbx_description
1 polymer ?
#
loop_
_entity_poly.entity_id
_entity_poly.type
_entity_poly.pdbx_seq_one_letter_code
_entity_poly.pdbx_strand_id
1 'polypeptide(L)'
;MTEVNQFGPQRSEPEISGPEAPTVEGGVAGGPIEDSPAVLSPNGELSELIRSATVNVANLDRSIVVVAGGAVGHVSMDSRQPLPVTDITELELKAVELAWVAQGPHAEHLPTVAEAERLLRTAGPALTVIAGAPGLGKRSIGLRTGWLVAHDPPTTDGKPLQMKEIRPDWEKPEAPDVSLLPQKSGVVYLLDVASEIDGWADSVSTASALIKHAEDLRRVDSYLVVIADERGWPEEQSGALSGVLVRAKTRPSPHRVAAEHLKHVYGVSDRASWVESFPPGPLAHLLTKGTTPADAVRLAAVAAFVEDSDTGRETATNSFQQWSKRVEEVFTATQELPEERALLVSALFLRGEEAVTVQSHARHLLGEDAESSVRKILTGPDLTTRLEAVGATVAGRAVSFDDKPGYARAVLIHLWHQRPDIHDPLLVWLDGLVASNTSDVRLTSISGLLVDLAIAENDVSVVNTIKGWVSNNSSERHLDLIAGVLAKAAEADALGPVVRKRLIDWASSEQASEAVARVIALVCRGSLAEHYPLQALARLRHIMRRPERDAAVREAEASLRHMATGLGQLPRVWETVCKWAKDSRSLAGARAFLSILDPEPDPRALQVLLASAQQDHEVADALVEGWTAALEEPGVHEQCRQVLHGWARARAAGDIDAKAVKEILDRIVERQLYTLPISDLIYGVAGVAYDEAIIDLRRDLNFFSRLSASDTFAPEP
;
A
#
# COMPACT_ATOMS: atom_id res chain seq x y z
N MET A 1 27.00 -26.15 -60.88
CA MET A 1 28.35 -26.23 -61.48
C MET A 1 29.30 -26.69 -60.39
N THR A 2 29.71 -27.96 -60.51
CA THR A 2 30.88 -28.66 -59.91
C THR A 2 30.91 -28.77 -58.36
N GLU A 3 30.36 -29.80 -57.71
CA GLU A 3 30.85 -31.20 -57.50
C GLU A 3 32.15 -31.32 -56.64
N VAL A 4 32.37 -32.21 -55.65
CA VAL A 4 31.65 -33.38 -55.07
C VAL A 4 32.45 -33.98 -53.87
N ASN A 5 31.75 -34.66 -52.94
CA ASN A 5 32.11 -35.75 -51.97
C ASN A 5 33.09 -35.54 -50.79
N GLN A 6 32.80 -35.89 -49.51
CA GLN A 6 32.22 -37.06 -48.78
C GLN A 6 33.28 -38.00 -48.17
N PHE A 7 33.20 -38.24 -46.84
CA PHE A 7 33.16 -39.53 -46.11
C PHE A 7 33.88 -39.53 -44.73
N GLY A 8 33.17 -39.97 -43.68
CA GLY A 8 33.74 -40.51 -42.41
C GLY A 8 34.17 -41.97 -42.55
N PRO A 9 34.61 -42.72 -41.49
CA PRO A 9 33.72 -43.10 -40.38
C PRO A 9 34.35 -43.42 -38.97
N GLN A 10 33.46 -43.51 -37.98
CA GLN A 10 33.30 -44.36 -36.76
C GLN A 10 34.43 -44.93 -35.84
N ARG A 11 34.14 -44.74 -34.53
CA ARG A 11 34.17 -45.65 -33.32
C ARG A 11 35.50 -46.19 -32.77
N SER A 12 35.71 -45.99 -31.45
CA SER A 12 35.71 -47.03 -30.38
C SER A 12 36.08 -46.45 -28.99
N GLU A 13 35.23 -46.74 -27.99
CA GLU A 13 35.43 -46.68 -26.53
C GLU A 13 36.38 -47.82 -26.04
N PRO A 14 36.96 -47.82 -24.81
CA PRO A 14 36.20 -48.15 -23.58
C PRO A 14 36.64 -47.51 -22.24
N GLU A 15 35.74 -47.68 -21.26
CA GLU A 15 35.79 -47.41 -19.81
C GLU A 15 36.87 -48.21 -19.01
N ILE A 16 37.11 -47.80 -17.75
CA ILE A 16 36.90 -48.58 -16.49
C ILE A 16 37.92 -48.25 -15.36
N SER A 17 37.35 -47.86 -14.20
CA SER A 17 37.74 -48.02 -12.78
C SER A 17 38.92 -47.28 -12.10
N GLY A 18 38.60 -46.74 -10.92
CA GLY A 18 39.52 -46.42 -9.80
C GLY A 18 40.06 -47.69 -9.09
N PRO A 19 40.48 -47.66 -7.80
CA PRO A 19 39.99 -46.82 -6.70
C PRO A 19 41.04 -46.40 -5.62
N GLU A 20 40.50 -45.88 -4.50
CA GLU A 20 40.93 -46.06 -3.10
C GLU A 20 41.93 -45.12 -2.41
N ALA A 21 41.44 -44.59 -1.28
CA ALA A 21 42.14 -43.88 -0.21
C ALA A 21 42.85 -44.85 0.76
N PRO A 22 43.58 -44.32 1.75
CA PRO A 22 43.16 -44.65 3.12
C PRO A 22 43.25 -43.50 4.13
N THR A 23 42.39 -43.62 5.13
CA THR A 23 42.29 -42.90 6.41
C THR A 23 43.37 -43.36 7.41
N VAL A 24 43.72 -42.53 8.41
CA VAL A 24 43.65 -42.85 9.87
C VAL A 24 44.21 -41.70 10.74
N GLU A 25 43.54 -41.56 11.89
CA GLU A 25 43.54 -40.67 13.05
C GLU A 25 44.86 -40.34 13.80
N GLY A 26 44.82 -39.25 14.61
CA GLY A 26 45.41 -39.25 15.96
C GLY A 26 46.00 -37.93 16.54
N GLY A 27 45.31 -37.31 17.51
CA GLY A 27 45.90 -36.98 18.83
C GLY A 27 46.65 -35.66 19.13
N VAL A 28 45.92 -34.67 19.69
CA VAL A 28 46.16 -33.79 20.88
C VAL A 28 47.60 -33.46 21.38
N ALA A 29 47.92 -32.16 21.55
CA ALA A 29 48.28 -31.48 22.84
C ALA A 29 49.23 -30.25 22.71
N GLY A 30 48.81 -29.10 23.25
CA GLY A 30 49.59 -28.35 24.25
C GLY A 30 50.57 -27.23 23.84
N GLY A 31 50.20 -25.97 24.13
CA GLY A 31 51.06 -25.03 24.87
C GLY A 31 51.61 -23.79 24.13
N PRO A 32 51.80 -22.65 24.83
CA PRO A 32 51.69 -21.30 24.26
C PRO A 32 53.04 -20.58 24.12
N ILE A 33 53.14 -19.61 23.20
CA ILE A 33 54.20 -18.60 23.21
C ILE A 33 53.58 -17.22 22.94
N GLU A 34 53.92 -16.30 23.85
CA GLU A 34 53.64 -14.88 23.87
C GLU A 34 54.19 -14.16 22.63
N ASP A 35 53.44 -13.19 22.10
CA ASP A 35 54.03 -12.07 21.38
C ASP A 35 53.17 -10.81 21.55
N SER A 36 53.84 -9.69 21.82
CA SER A 36 53.36 -8.32 21.68
C SER A 36 54.57 -7.47 21.29
N PRO A 37 54.42 -6.32 20.61
CA PRO A 37 53.31 -5.88 19.75
C PRO A 37 53.82 -5.34 18.38
N ALA A 38 52.99 -5.41 17.35
CA ALA A 38 53.19 -4.62 16.13
C ALA A 38 51.98 -3.71 15.90
N VAL A 39 52.26 -2.42 15.79
CA VAL A 39 51.36 -1.29 15.61
C VAL A 39 50.64 -1.38 14.25
N LEU A 40 49.29 -1.35 14.25
CA LEU A 40 48.46 -1.20 13.06
C LEU A 40 47.33 -0.18 13.29
N SER A 41 47.08 0.63 12.24
CA SER A 41 46.23 1.82 12.17
C SER A 41 44.71 1.56 12.38
N PRO A 42 43.94 2.53 12.89
CA PRO A 42 42.59 2.29 13.43
C PRO A 42 41.41 2.31 12.43
N ASN A 43 41.63 2.21 11.11
CA ASN A 43 40.55 2.39 10.11
C ASN A 43 40.17 1.14 9.30
N GLY A 44 40.64 -0.06 9.67
CA GLY A 44 40.36 -1.31 8.93
C GLY A 44 39.35 -2.26 9.59
N GLU A 45 39.20 -2.25 10.92
CA GLU A 45 38.49 -3.32 11.64
C GLU A 45 37.00 -3.06 11.92
N LEU A 46 36.52 -1.82 11.82
CA LEU A 46 35.09 -1.49 12.03
C LEU A 46 34.18 -2.12 10.96
N SER A 47 34.70 -2.36 9.76
CA SER A 47 33.95 -2.96 8.64
C SER A 47 33.85 -4.48 8.70
N GLU A 48 34.75 -5.17 9.41
CA GLU A 48 34.69 -6.64 9.56
C GLU A 48 33.97 -7.09 10.84
N LEU A 49 34.01 -6.31 11.93
CA LEU A 49 33.29 -6.63 13.17
C LEU A 49 31.76 -6.54 13.06
N ILE A 50 31.22 -5.86 12.05
CA ILE A 50 29.78 -5.76 11.80
C ILE A 50 29.23 -6.98 11.02
N ARG A 51 30.09 -7.84 10.45
CA ARG A 51 29.64 -8.95 9.58
C ARG A 51 29.59 -10.34 10.21
N SER A 52 29.99 -10.54 11.47
CA SER A 52 29.86 -11.88 12.10
C SER A 52 29.71 -11.89 13.62
N ALA A 53 28.69 -11.20 14.15
CA ALA A 53 28.16 -11.55 15.46
C ALA A 53 26.95 -12.49 15.29
N THR A 54 27.21 -13.76 14.97
CA THR A 54 26.20 -14.83 15.07
C THR A 54 25.97 -15.11 16.56
N VAL A 55 25.05 -14.35 17.17
CA VAL A 55 24.58 -14.61 18.53
C VAL A 55 23.66 -15.83 18.48
N ASN A 56 24.15 -16.97 18.98
CA ASN A 56 23.37 -18.20 19.08
C ASN A 56 22.58 -18.15 20.40
N VAL A 57 21.28 -17.86 20.33
CA VAL A 57 20.39 -17.74 21.49
C VAL A 57 19.40 -18.91 21.49
N ALA A 58 19.58 -19.84 22.42
CA ALA A 58 18.59 -20.89 22.73
C ALA A 58 17.89 -20.57 24.06
N ASN A 59 16.59 -20.91 24.16
CA ASN A 59 15.61 -20.60 25.22
C ASN A 59 15.05 -19.16 25.23
N LEU A 60 14.17 -18.86 24.26
CA LEU A 60 13.39 -17.62 24.18
C LEU A 60 11.90 -17.92 24.37
N ASP A 61 11.45 -18.09 25.61
CA ASP A 61 10.01 -18.04 25.89
C ASP A 61 9.54 -16.65 26.36
N ARG A 62 10.45 -15.74 26.78
CA ARG A 62 10.08 -14.37 27.26
C ARG A 62 11.18 -13.29 27.12
N SER A 63 12.05 -13.33 26.12
CA SER A 63 13.03 -12.25 25.92
C SER A 63 13.16 -11.90 24.44
N ILE A 64 13.14 -10.61 24.11
CA ILE A 64 13.46 -10.11 22.76
C ILE A 64 14.64 -9.16 22.93
N VAL A 65 15.70 -9.41 22.17
CA VAL A 65 16.86 -8.52 22.11
C VAL A 65 16.45 -7.28 21.31
N VAL A 66 16.23 -6.15 21.98
CA VAL A 66 16.15 -4.84 21.33
C VAL A 66 17.58 -4.43 20.99
N VAL A 67 18.04 -4.80 19.80
CA VAL A 67 19.24 -4.18 19.23
C VAL A 67 18.86 -2.77 18.85
N ALA A 68 19.40 -1.75 19.53
CA ALA A 68 19.39 -0.39 19.04
C ALA A 68 20.08 -0.39 17.66
N GLY A 69 19.27 -0.48 16.60
CA GLY A 69 19.74 -0.68 15.22
C GLY A 69 19.00 -1.75 14.42
N GLY A 70 18.16 -2.60 15.03
CA GLY A 70 17.48 -3.70 14.33
C GLY A 70 15.97 -3.74 14.60
N ALA A 71 15.18 -3.56 13.54
CA ALA A 71 13.72 -3.75 13.40
C ALA A 71 12.76 -2.57 13.70
N VAL A 72 13.10 -1.54 14.49
CA VAL A 72 12.20 -0.36 14.67
C VAL A 72 12.80 0.97 14.16
N GLY A 73 14.07 0.95 13.73
CA GLY A 73 14.77 2.12 13.20
C GLY A 73 15.29 3.07 14.29
N HIS A 74 16.35 3.82 13.97
CA HIS A 74 16.84 4.92 14.81
C HIS A 74 15.92 6.15 14.61
N VAL A 75 15.39 6.72 15.69
CA VAL A 75 14.61 7.96 15.63
C VAL A 75 15.59 9.13 15.77
N SER A 76 15.68 9.98 14.76
CA SER A 76 16.45 11.23 14.79
C SER A 76 15.55 12.36 14.29
N MET A 77 15.73 13.56 14.86
CA MET A 77 14.96 14.76 14.52
C MET A 77 15.64 15.62 13.42
N ASP A 78 16.87 15.28 13.03
CA ASP A 78 17.72 16.08 12.12
C ASP A 78 17.31 16.01 10.64
N SER A 79 16.54 15.00 10.23
CA SER A 79 16.21 14.77 8.82
C SER A 79 14.72 14.52 8.61
N ARG A 80 14.09 15.32 7.74
CA ARG A 80 12.73 15.04 7.26
C ARG A 80 12.67 13.67 6.62
N GLN A 81 11.67 12.88 6.98
CA GLN A 81 11.48 11.58 6.37
C GLN A 81 11.08 11.73 4.90
N PRO A 82 11.85 11.14 3.95
CA PRO A 82 11.51 11.21 2.54
C PRO A 82 10.20 10.46 2.25
N LEU A 83 9.63 10.63 1.05
CA LEU A 83 8.48 9.85 0.61
C LEU A 83 8.78 8.35 0.66
N PRO A 84 7.76 7.50 0.88
CA PRO A 84 7.92 6.05 0.85
C PRO A 84 8.50 5.57 -0.48
N VAL A 85 9.48 4.67 -0.38
CA VAL A 85 10.14 4.07 -1.52
C VAL A 85 9.97 2.56 -1.45
N THR A 86 9.46 1.96 -2.52
CA THR A 86 9.25 0.51 -2.63
C THR A 86 10.20 -0.11 -3.67
N ASP A 87 10.54 -1.37 -3.46
CA ASP A 87 11.20 -2.17 -4.49
C ASP A 87 10.28 -2.40 -5.68
N ILE A 88 10.84 -2.34 -6.88
CA ILE A 88 10.14 -2.80 -8.09
C ILE A 88 10.15 -4.32 -8.06
N THR A 89 9.01 -4.93 -8.37
CA THR A 89 8.86 -6.38 -8.26
C THR A 89 9.79 -7.11 -9.23
N GLU A 90 10.30 -8.28 -8.83
CA GLU A 90 11.13 -9.12 -9.72
C GLU A 90 10.39 -9.48 -11.02
N LEU A 91 9.07 -9.65 -10.95
CA LEU A 91 8.25 -9.93 -12.11
C LEU A 91 8.24 -8.77 -13.11
N GLU A 92 8.11 -7.53 -12.64
CA GLU A 92 8.19 -6.33 -13.48
C GLU A 92 9.59 -6.17 -14.10
N LEU A 93 10.65 -6.37 -13.31
CA LEU A 93 12.03 -6.31 -13.80
C LEU A 93 12.29 -7.37 -14.89
N LYS A 94 11.87 -8.62 -14.65
CA LYS A 94 11.95 -9.71 -15.63
C LYS A 94 11.18 -9.40 -16.91
N ALA A 95 9.99 -8.81 -16.78
CA ALA A 95 9.16 -8.45 -17.94
C ALA A 95 9.82 -7.37 -18.79
N VAL A 96 10.37 -6.31 -18.17
CA VAL A 96 11.05 -5.26 -18.94
C VAL A 96 12.42 -5.70 -19.45
N GLU A 97 13.07 -6.69 -18.83
CA GLU A 97 14.32 -7.26 -19.34
C GLU A 97 14.08 -8.15 -20.57
N LEU A 98 13.24 -9.17 -20.42
CA LEU A 98 13.15 -10.29 -21.35
C LEU A 98 11.92 -10.23 -22.27
N ALA A 99 10.84 -9.59 -21.84
CA ALA A 99 9.58 -9.54 -22.59
C ALA A 99 9.29 -8.16 -23.21
N TRP A 100 10.30 -7.31 -23.34
CA TRP A 100 10.16 -5.96 -23.89
C TRP A 100 9.87 -5.97 -25.39
N VAL A 101 8.88 -5.18 -25.82
CA VAL A 101 8.50 -5.05 -27.23
C VAL A 101 8.72 -3.62 -27.73
N ALA A 102 9.75 -3.46 -28.57
CA ALA A 102 10.12 -2.17 -29.18
C ALA A 102 9.45 -1.89 -30.54
N GLN A 103 8.38 -2.62 -30.88
CA GLN A 103 7.70 -2.52 -32.17
C GLN A 103 6.19 -2.30 -32.00
N GLY A 104 5.62 -1.41 -32.81
CA GLY A 104 4.19 -1.17 -32.87
C GLY A 104 3.42 -2.21 -33.69
N PRO A 105 2.09 -2.07 -33.81
CA PRO A 105 1.22 -3.02 -34.51
C PRO A 105 1.54 -3.19 -36.00
N HIS A 106 2.24 -2.23 -36.61
CA HIS A 106 2.68 -2.24 -38.00
C HIS A 106 4.17 -2.57 -38.17
N ALA A 107 4.80 -3.14 -37.12
CA ALA A 107 6.23 -3.42 -37.05
C ALA A 107 7.12 -2.16 -37.17
N GLU A 108 6.54 -0.98 -36.96
CA GLU A 108 7.27 0.28 -36.79
C GLU A 108 8.06 0.26 -35.49
N HIS A 109 9.27 0.81 -35.51
CA HIS A 109 10.09 0.92 -34.31
C HIS A 109 9.55 2.02 -33.39
N LEU A 110 9.49 1.75 -32.08
CA LEU A 110 9.05 2.69 -31.06
C LEU A 110 10.26 3.39 -30.42
N PRO A 111 10.52 4.67 -30.73
CA PRO A 111 11.75 5.35 -30.30
C PRO A 111 11.71 5.82 -28.83
N THR A 112 10.55 5.75 -28.16
CA THR A 112 10.29 6.41 -26.88
C THR A 112 11.29 6.03 -25.78
N VAL A 113 11.68 4.75 -25.67
CA VAL A 113 12.68 4.32 -24.68
C VAL A 113 14.07 4.88 -25.01
N ALA A 114 14.49 4.81 -26.28
CA ALA A 114 15.79 5.32 -26.69
C ALA A 114 15.89 6.84 -26.49
N GLU A 115 14.79 7.56 -26.73
CA GLU A 115 14.71 9.01 -26.49
C GLU A 115 14.78 9.34 -24.99
N ALA A 116 14.01 8.63 -24.15
CA ALA A 116 14.00 8.83 -22.71
C ALA A 116 15.36 8.48 -22.07
N GLU A 117 15.98 7.39 -22.51
CA GLU A 117 17.33 7.00 -22.10
C GLU A 117 18.36 8.07 -22.48
N ARG A 118 18.29 8.59 -23.71
CA ARG A 118 19.18 9.66 -24.16
C ARG A 118 19.06 10.90 -23.26
N LEU A 119 17.85 11.29 -22.86
CA LEU A 119 17.65 12.44 -21.97
C LEU A 119 18.28 12.22 -20.59
N LEU A 120 18.11 11.03 -20.00
CA LEU A 120 18.75 10.68 -18.72
C LEU A 120 20.28 10.70 -18.80
N ARG A 121 20.86 10.29 -19.92
CA ARG A 121 22.32 10.21 -20.12
C ARG A 121 22.97 11.54 -20.52
N THR A 122 22.25 12.44 -21.18
CA THR A 122 22.80 13.71 -21.71
C THR A 122 23.17 14.66 -20.57
N ALA A 123 24.17 15.53 -20.75
CA ALA A 123 24.49 16.63 -19.82
C ALA A 123 23.27 17.55 -19.60
N GLY A 124 22.62 17.45 -18.44
CA GLY A 124 21.34 18.07 -18.10
C GLY A 124 20.85 17.63 -16.71
N PRO A 125 19.57 17.83 -16.34
CA PRO A 125 19.01 17.19 -15.15
C PRO A 125 18.98 15.65 -15.35
N ALA A 126 19.16 14.86 -14.28
CA ALA A 126 18.98 13.41 -14.32
C ALA A 126 17.49 13.02 -14.36
N LEU A 127 16.73 13.61 -15.28
CA LEU A 127 15.28 13.52 -15.39
C LEU A 127 14.84 13.17 -16.80
N THR A 128 13.89 12.26 -16.90
CA THR A 128 13.03 12.11 -18.08
C THR A 128 11.57 12.04 -17.63
N VAL A 129 10.70 12.70 -18.36
CA VAL A 129 9.24 12.66 -18.16
C VAL A 129 8.62 11.92 -19.33
N ILE A 130 7.81 10.92 -19.07
CA ILE A 130 7.11 10.13 -20.07
C ILE A 130 5.62 10.46 -19.99
N ALA A 131 5.11 11.14 -21.01
CA ALA A 131 3.70 11.53 -21.10
C ALA A 131 3.01 10.85 -22.28
N GLY A 132 1.69 10.71 -22.18
CA GLY A 132 0.87 10.16 -23.26
C GLY A 132 -0.47 9.64 -22.76
N ALA A 133 -1.37 9.32 -23.69
CA ALA A 133 -2.71 8.83 -23.38
C ALA A 133 -2.69 7.56 -22.49
N PRO A 134 -3.80 7.28 -21.77
CA PRO A 134 -3.98 6.00 -21.09
C PRO A 134 -3.81 4.79 -22.01
N GLY A 135 -3.26 3.69 -21.47
CA GLY A 135 -3.09 2.44 -22.21
C GLY A 135 -1.94 2.40 -23.22
N LEU A 136 -1.01 3.38 -23.22
CA LEU A 136 0.19 3.37 -24.05
C LEU A 136 1.39 2.61 -23.45
N GLY A 137 1.26 2.04 -22.24
CA GLY A 137 2.35 1.32 -21.57
C GLY A 137 3.43 2.24 -20.97
N LYS A 138 3.08 3.48 -20.59
CA LYS A 138 4.02 4.48 -20.05
C LYS A 138 4.85 3.94 -18.89
N ARG A 139 4.23 3.21 -17.96
CA ARG A 139 4.93 2.55 -16.84
C ARG A 139 6.02 1.60 -17.31
N SER A 140 5.71 0.72 -18.28
CA SER A 140 6.67 -0.20 -18.87
C SER A 140 7.80 0.53 -19.60
N ILE A 141 7.51 1.65 -20.28
CA ILE A 141 8.53 2.51 -20.91
C ILE A 141 9.45 3.09 -19.82
N GLY A 142 8.89 3.60 -18.72
CA GLY A 142 9.65 4.15 -17.61
C GLY A 142 10.54 3.12 -16.92
N LEU A 143 9.99 1.95 -16.62
CA LEU A 143 10.72 0.82 -16.05
C LEU A 143 11.84 0.34 -17.00
N ARG A 144 11.57 0.17 -18.30
CA ARG A 144 12.60 -0.24 -19.27
C ARG A 144 13.71 0.81 -19.38
N THR A 145 13.34 2.10 -19.41
CA THR A 145 14.29 3.21 -19.46
C THR A 145 15.19 3.20 -18.22
N GLY A 146 14.60 3.08 -17.04
CA GLY A 146 15.35 2.99 -15.79
C GLY A 146 16.22 1.73 -15.70
N TRP A 147 15.73 0.59 -16.19
CA TRP A 147 16.49 -0.67 -16.22
C TRP A 147 17.75 -0.55 -17.07
N LEU A 148 17.67 0.06 -18.26
CA LEU A 148 18.82 0.28 -19.14
C LEU A 148 19.88 1.17 -18.47
N VAL A 149 19.45 2.26 -17.84
CA VAL A 149 20.36 3.17 -17.11
C VAL A 149 20.94 2.50 -15.87
N ALA A 150 20.18 1.66 -15.17
CA ALA A 150 20.65 0.96 -13.99
C ALA A 150 21.70 -0.12 -14.32
N HIS A 151 21.58 -0.81 -15.46
CA HIS A 151 22.49 -1.89 -15.86
C HIS A 151 23.73 -1.40 -16.60
N ASP A 152 23.61 -0.31 -17.36
CA ASP A 152 24.71 0.35 -18.04
C ASP A 152 24.80 1.81 -17.60
N PRO A 153 25.22 2.08 -16.36
CA PRO A 153 25.20 3.43 -15.81
C PRO A 153 26.28 4.30 -16.44
N PRO A 154 26.02 5.59 -16.68
CA PRO A 154 27.03 6.51 -17.20
C PRO A 154 28.01 6.98 -16.10
N THR A 155 28.13 6.24 -14.99
CA THR A 155 28.92 6.58 -13.81
C THR A 155 30.35 6.03 -13.90
N THR A 156 31.28 6.67 -13.21
CA THR A 156 32.73 6.37 -13.29
C THR A 156 33.11 4.98 -12.77
N ASP A 157 32.29 4.42 -11.88
CA ASP A 157 32.56 3.16 -11.18
C ASP A 157 31.95 1.92 -11.88
N GLY A 158 31.05 2.13 -12.86
CA GLY A 158 30.43 1.05 -13.65
C GLY A 158 29.58 0.05 -12.84
N LYS A 159 29.27 0.35 -11.57
CA LYS A 159 28.46 -0.53 -10.71
C LYS A 159 26.98 -0.38 -11.02
N PRO A 160 26.22 -1.49 -11.14
CA PRO A 160 24.79 -1.42 -11.42
C PRO A 160 24.06 -0.64 -10.33
N LEU A 161 23.11 0.19 -10.75
CA LEU A 161 22.28 1.02 -9.86
C LEU A 161 21.09 0.19 -9.35
N GLN A 162 20.60 0.55 -8.18
CA GLN A 162 19.33 0.02 -7.70
C GLN A 162 18.17 0.70 -8.42
N MET A 163 17.08 -0.01 -8.66
CA MET A 163 15.84 0.61 -9.11
C MET A 163 14.80 0.60 -7.99
N LYS A 164 14.11 1.72 -7.81
CA LYS A 164 13.10 1.88 -6.78
C LYS A 164 11.93 2.71 -7.28
N GLU A 165 10.74 2.48 -6.74
CA GLU A 165 9.54 3.27 -7.00
C GLU A 165 9.25 4.21 -5.83
N ILE A 166 8.98 5.48 -6.13
CA ILE A 166 8.54 6.48 -5.17
C ILE A 166 7.01 6.48 -5.18
N ARG A 167 6.39 6.33 -4.01
CA ARG A 167 4.94 6.48 -3.88
C ARG A 167 4.57 7.98 -3.83
N PRO A 168 3.55 8.43 -4.58
CA PRO A 168 3.07 9.82 -4.56
C PRO A 168 2.26 10.12 -3.27
N ASP A 169 2.90 9.95 -2.12
CA ASP A 169 2.31 10.03 -0.79
C ASP A 169 2.57 11.39 -0.14
N TRP A 170 2.05 12.46 -0.73
CA TRP A 170 2.11 13.79 -0.11
C TRP A 170 0.95 14.01 0.87
N GLU A 171 1.21 14.69 1.99
CA GLU A 171 0.17 15.14 2.93
C GLU A 171 -0.91 15.97 2.22
N LYS A 172 -0.48 16.78 1.23
CA LYS A 172 -1.34 17.59 0.35
C LYS A 172 -1.05 17.24 -1.13
N PRO A 173 -1.75 16.26 -1.71
CA PRO A 173 -1.50 15.81 -3.08
C PRO A 173 -1.66 16.90 -4.15
N GLU A 174 -2.50 17.91 -3.91
CA GLU A 174 -2.69 19.06 -4.80
C GLU A 174 -1.51 20.05 -4.77
N ALA A 175 -0.64 19.99 -3.76
CA ALA A 175 0.56 20.82 -3.65
C ALA A 175 1.76 19.97 -3.21
N PRO A 176 2.31 19.14 -4.12
CA PRO A 176 3.40 18.22 -3.80
C PRO A 176 4.64 18.93 -3.26
N ASP A 177 5.11 18.51 -2.09
CA ASP A 177 6.38 18.96 -1.54
C ASP A 177 7.52 18.10 -2.11
N VAL A 178 8.20 18.61 -3.13
CA VAL A 178 9.33 17.95 -3.80
C VAL A 178 10.55 17.83 -2.88
N SER A 179 10.64 18.61 -1.80
CA SER A 179 11.74 18.47 -0.82
C SER A 179 11.71 17.13 -0.08
N LEU A 180 10.59 16.42 -0.09
CA LEU A 180 10.43 15.08 0.49
C LEU A 180 10.89 13.96 -0.46
N LEU A 181 11.30 14.25 -1.69
CA LEU A 181 11.80 13.20 -2.58
C LEU A 181 13.15 12.64 -2.10
N PRO A 182 13.38 11.31 -2.20
CA PRO A 182 14.60 10.68 -1.74
C PRO A 182 15.81 11.07 -2.60
N GLN A 183 17.00 11.15 -1.99
CA GLN A 183 18.26 11.53 -2.65
C GLN A 183 19.39 10.53 -2.40
N LYS A 184 19.08 9.24 -2.26
CA LYS A 184 20.11 8.22 -2.03
C LYS A 184 20.96 8.06 -3.29
N SER A 185 22.27 7.95 -3.12
CA SER A 185 23.21 7.71 -4.22
C SER A 185 23.04 6.31 -4.82
N GLY A 186 23.26 6.20 -6.14
CA GLY A 186 23.27 4.93 -6.86
C GLY A 186 21.88 4.34 -7.12
N VAL A 187 20.85 5.19 -7.30
CA VAL A 187 19.45 4.75 -7.46
C VAL A 187 18.80 5.40 -8.67
N VAL A 188 18.06 4.60 -9.44
CA VAL A 188 17.11 5.06 -10.44
C VAL A 188 15.70 5.00 -9.86
N TYR A 189 15.12 6.18 -9.64
CA TYR A 189 13.78 6.33 -9.10
C TYR A 189 12.74 6.39 -10.21
N LEU A 190 11.63 5.66 -10.02
CA LEU A 190 10.40 5.80 -10.80
C LEU A 190 9.36 6.55 -9.96
N LEU A 191 8.78 7.62 -10.50
CA LEU A 191 7.67 8.35 -9.89
C LEU A 191 6.50 8.38 -10.87
N ASP A 192 5.45 7.62 -10.55
CA ASP A 192 4.20 7.67 -11.32
C ASP A 192 3.26 8.70 -10.70
N VAL A 193 2.94 9.75 -11.47
CA VAL A 193 2.00 10.81 -11.08
C VAL A 193 0.94 11.01 -12.16
N ALA A 194 0.74 10.03 -13.05
CA ALA A 194 -0.18 10.17 -14.17
C ALA A 194 -1.64 10.38 -13.74
N SER A 195 -2.01 9.93 -12.54
CA SER A 195 -3.37 10.11 -12.00
C SER A 195 -3.47 11.28 -11.03
N GLU A 196 -2.35 11.89 -10.66
CA GLU A 196 -2.25 12.99 -9.68
C GLU A 196 -2.00 14.35 -10.33
N ILE A 197 -1.24 14.38 -11.43
CA ILE A 197 -0.64 15.61 -11.99
C ILE A 197 -1.68 16.65 -12.42
N ASP A 198 -2.83 16.22 -12.93
CA ASP A 198 -3.91 17.12 -13.35
C ASP A 198 -4.56 17.85 -12.16
N GLY A 199 -4.40 17.32 -10.95
CA GLY A 199 -4.92 17.89 -9.71
C GLY A 199 -3.97 18.89 -9.02
N TRP A 200 -2.77 19.12 -9.57
CA TRP A 200 -1.79 20.02 -8.96
C TRP A 200 -2.21 21.48 -9.10
N ALA A 201 -2.23 22.20 -7.98
CA ALA A 201 -2.61 23.62 -7.91
C ALA A 201 -1.60 24.53 -8.65
N ASP A 202 -0.32 24.18 -8.62
CA ASP A 202 0.75 24.88 -9.34
C ASP A 202 1.69 23.85 -10.00
N SER A 203 1.29 23.39 -11.20
CA SER A 203 2.05 22.38 -11.95
C SER A 203 3.41 22.89 -12.42
N VAL A 204 3.55 24.19 -12.72
CA VAL A 204 4.78 24.80 -13.22
C VAL A 204 5.85 24.85 -12.14
N SER A 205 5.49 25.32 -10.95
CA SER A 205 6.40 25.36 -9.80
C SER A 205 6.84 23.95 -9.39
N THR A 206 5.89 23.01 -9.32
CA THR A 206 6.17 21.61 -8.97
C THR A 206 7.10 20.96 -10.00
N ALA A 207 6.83 21.11 -11.29
CA ALA A 207 7.67 20.58 -12.36
C ALA A 207 9.08 21.20 -12.36
N SER A 208 9.19 22.50 -12.07
CA SER A 208 10.49 23.18 -11.94
C SER A 208 11.27 22.68 -10.72
N ALA A 209 10.59 22.39 -9.61
CA ALA A 209 11.20 21.78 -8.43
C ALA A 209 11.69 20.35 -8.71
N LEU A 210 10.97 19.56 -9.52
CA LEU A 210 11.40 18.24 -9.97
C LEU A 210 12.69 18.30 -10.81
N ILE A 211 12.81 19.28 -11.70
CA ILE A 211 14.05 19.50 -12.46
C ILE A 211 15.22 19.78 -11.51
N LYS A 212 15.03 20.71 -10.56
CA LYS A 212 16.07 21.06 -9.57
C LYS A 212 16.47 19.85 -8.74
N HIS A 213 15.50 19.06 -8.27
CA HIS A 213 15.77 17.83 -7.54
C HIS A 213 16.58 16.83 -8.38
N ALA A 214 16.28 16.70 -9.68
CA ALA A 214 17.03 15.83 -10.57
C ALA A 214 18.45 16.33 -10.89
N GLU A 215 18.71 17.65 -10.78
CA GLU A 215 20.07 18.19 -10.81
C GLU A 215 20.86 17.79 -9.56
N ASP A 216 20.21 17.76 -8.39
CA ASP A 216 20.82 17.29 -7.14
C ASP A 216 21.07 15.76 -7.19
N LEU A 217 20.13 14.97 -7.71
CA LEU A 217 20.30 13.52 -7.92
C LEU A 217 21.50 13.21 -8.81
N ARG A 218 21.74 14.03 -9.84
CA ARG A 218 22.90 13.85 -10.72
C ARG A 218 24.23 13.97 -9.97
N ARG A 219 24.31 14.81 -8.93
CA ARG A 219 25.54 14.99 -8.13
C ARG A 219 25.87 13.77 -7.27
N VAL A 220 24.90 12.88 -7.07
CA VAL A 220 25.04 11.66 -6.27
C VAL A 220 24.86 10.39 -7.12
N ASP A 221 25.01 10.48 -8.44
CA ASP A 221 24.89 9.34 -9.37
C ASP A 221 23.53 8.63 -9.30
N SER A 222 22.45 9.41 -9.21
CA SER A 222 21.07 8.93 -9.19
C SER A 222 20.21 9.62 -10.25
N TYR A 223 19.09 8.99 -10.61
CA TYR A 223 18.24 9.38 -11.74
C TYR A 223 16.75 9.30 -11.39
N LEU A 224 15.94 10.09 -12.09
CA LEU A 224 14.50 10.13 -11.90
C LEU A 224 13.77 9.96 -13.24
N VAL A 225 12.85 9.01 -13.26
CA VAL A 225 11.89 8.78 -14.34
C VAL A 225 10.51 9.16 -13.82
N VAL A 226 9.86 10.13 -14.46
CA VAL A 226 8.50 10.56 -14.09
C VAL A 226 7.52 10.09 -15.15
N ILE A 227 6.40 9.49 -14.73
CA ILE A 227 5.28 9.17 -15.61
C ILE A 227 4.20 10.22 -15.37
N ALA A 228 3.72 10.82 -16.46
CA ALA A 228 2.70 11.87 -16.43
C ALA A 228 1.54 11.53 -17.37
N ASP A 229 0.39 12.17 -17.14
CA ASP A 229 -0.70 12.16 -18.11
C ASP A 229 -0.30 12.86 -19.42
N GLU A 230 -1.06 12.65 -20.49
CA GLU A 230 -0.89 13.30 -21.79
C GLU A 230 -0.77 14.83 -21.70
N ARG A 231 -1.56 15.47 -20.82
CA ARG A 231 -1.62 16.94 -20.76
C ARG A 231 -1.17 17.55 -19.44
N GLY A 232 -0.88 16.74 -18.42
CA GLY A 232 -0.51 17.23 -17.10
C GLY A 232 0.84 17.94 -17.02
N TRP A 233 1.81 17.60 -17.88
CA TRP A 233 3.14 18.22 -17.84
C TRP A 233 3.15 19.60 -18.52
N PRO A 234 3.60 20.68 -17.85
CA PRO A 234 3.53 22.05 -18.37
C PRO A 234 4.66 22.39 -19.37
N GLU A 235 4.76 21.64 -20.47
CA GLU A 235 5.87 21.75 -21.44
C GLU A 235 5.98 23.12 -22.13
N GLU A 236 4.85 23.80 -22.34
CA GLU A 236 4.79 25.06 -23.10
C GLU A 236 5.36 26.25 -22.33
N GLN A 237 5.55 26.12 -21.01
CA GLN A 237 5.91 27.22 -20.13
C GLN A 237 7.42 27.53 -20.13
N SER A 238 8.28 26.56 -20.46
CA SER A 238 9.74 26.75 -20.51
C SER A 238 10.45 25.69 -21.34
N GLY A 239 11.53 26.10 -22.02
CA GLY A 239 12.41 25.17 -22.75
C GLY A 239 13.05 24.11 -21.85
N ALA A 240 13.26 24.40 -20.56
CA ALA A 240 13.75 23.41 -19.60
C ALA A 240 12.73 22.29 -19.33
N LEU A 241 11.44 22.64 -19.28
CA LEU A 241 10.34 21.71 -19.06
C LEU A 241 10.08 20.86 -20.31
N SER A 242 10.15 21.46 -21.49
CA SER A 242 10.08 20.74 -22.76
C SER A 242 11.29 19.83 -22.97
N GLY A 243 12.48 20.24 -22.53
CA GLY A 243 13.74 19.52 -22.73
C GLY A 243 13.87 18.18 -22.02
N VAL A 244 12.98 17.87 -21.06
CA VAL A 244 12.97 16.60 -20.32
C VAL A 244 11.81 15.69 -20.71
N LEU A 245 10.92 16.12 -21.60
CA LEU A 245 9.69 15.40 -21.94
C LEU A 245 9.86 14.48 -23.15
N VAL A 246 9.33 13.27 -23.03
CA VAL A 246 9.16 12.32 -24.13
C VAL A 246 7.68 11.92 -24.21
N ARG A 247 7.10 12.01 -25.41
CA ARG A 247 5.71 11.64 -25.66
C ARG A 247 5.59 10.24 -26.24
N ALA A 248 4.95 9.33 -25.50
CA ALA A 248 4.48 8.06 -26.04
C ALA A 248 3.30 8.34 -26.98
N LYS A 249 3.42 7.94 -28.25
CA LYS A 249 2.40 8.18 -29.29
C LYS A 249 1.75 6.90 -29.80
N THR A 250 2.47 5.79 -29.72
CA THR A 250 2.09 4.52 -30.33
C THR A 250 2.23 3.40 -29.31
N ARG A 251 1.28 2.47 -29.32
CA ARG A 251 1.29 1.28 -28.47
C ARG A 251 2.28 0.24 -29.03
N PRO A 252 2.89 -0.61 -28.19
CA PRO A 252 3.55 -1.82 -28.67
C PRO A 252 2.54 -2.79 -29.30
N SER A 253 3.03 -3.66 -30.18
CA SER A 253 2.22 -4.71 -30.80
C SER A 253 1.64 -5.64 -29.72
N PRO A 254 0.31 -5.73 -29.58
CA PRO A 254 -0.29 -6.53 -28.51
C PRO A 254 -0.01 -8.02 -28.71
N HIS A 255 0.02 -8.52 -29.95
CA HIS A 255 0.39 -9.90 -30.25
C HIS A 255 1.78 -10.25 -29.75
N ARG A 256 2.75 -9.36 -30.00
CA ARG A 256 4.13 -9.57 -29.55
C ARG A 256 4.25 -9.47 -28.04
N VAL A 257 3.57 -8.49 -27.41
CA VAL A 257 3.56 -8.36 -25.95
C VAL A 257 3.06 -9.66 -25.32
N ALA A 258 1.92 -10.19 -25.78
CA ALA A 258 1.38 -11.44 -25.26
C ALA A 258 2.33 -12.63 -25.49
N ALA A 259 2.90 -12.74 -26.70
CA ALA A 259 3.82 -13.82 -27.06
C ALA A 259 5.10 -13.80 -26.21
N GLU A 260 5.73 -12.64 -26.05
CA GLU A 260 6.96 -12.50 -25.26
C GLU A 260 6.72 -12.74 -23.77
N HIS A 261 5.56 -12.36 -23.23
CA HIS A 261 5.17 -12.72 -21.87
C HIS A 261 4.98 -14.24 -21.70
N LEU A 262 4.32 -14.92 -22.65
CA LEU A 262 4.19 -16.38 -22.61
C LEU A 262 5.55 -17.08 -22.62
N LYS A 263 6.48 -16.63 -23.47
CA LYS A 263 7.84 -17.18 -23.57
C LYS A 263 8.66 -16.95 -22.31
N HIS A 264 8.76 -15.69 -21.87
CA HIS A 264 9.80 -15.28 -20.92
C HIS A 264 9.28 -15.06 -19.50
N VAL A 265 8.04 -14.60 -19.34
CA VAL A 265 7.47 -14.38 -18.01
C VAL A 265 6.92 -15.68 -17.45
N TYR A 266 6.03 -16.34 -18.20
CA TYR A 266 5.34 -17.58 -17.79
C TYR A 266 6.09 -18.87 -18.16
N GLY A 267 7.09 -18.81 -19.04
CA GLY A 267 7.92 -19.97 -19.40
C GLY A 267 7.24 -21.01 -20.28
N VAL A 268 6.13 -20.67 -20.95
CA VAL A 268 5.33 -21.55 -21.81
C VAL A 268 5.49 -21.16 -23.29
N SER A 269 6.73 -21.28 -23.80
CA SER A 269 7.10 -20.82 -25.14
C SER A 269 6.25 -21.39 -26.27
N ASP A 270 5.81 -22.65 -26.16
CA ASP A 270 4.98 -23.30 -27.19
C ASP A 270 3.63 -22.61 -27.39
N ARG A 271 3.10 -21.96 -26.34
CA ARG A 271 1.83 -21.23 -26.37
C ARG A 271 1.95 -19.85 -27.00
N ALA A 272 3.15 -19.34 -27.28
CA ALA A 272 3.32 -18.08 -28.01
C ALA A 272 2.60 -18.11 -29.37
N SER A 273 2.64 -19.27 -30.03
CA SER A 273 1.92 -19.53 -31.30
C SER A 273 0.41 -19.31 -31.20
N TRP A 274 -0.17 -19.32 -30.00
CA TRP A 274 -1.61 -19.11 -29.82
C TRP A 274 -2.04 -17.67 -30.05
N VAL A 275 -1.16 -16.71 -29.78
CA VAL A 275 -1.46 -15.28 -29.82
C VAL A 275 -0.78 -14.56 -30.99
N GLU A 276 0.05 -15.26 -31.76
CA GLU A 276 0.73 -14.73 -32.94
C GLU A 276 -0.26 -14.29 -34.02
N SER A 277 0.03 -13.15 -34.66
CA SER A 277 -0.79 -12.63 -35.76
C SER A 277 -0.55 -13.37 -37.08
N PHE A 278 0.62 -14.02 -37.25
CA PHE A 278 0.98 -14.70 -38.49
C PHE A 278 1.97 -15.86 -38.27
N PRO A 279 1.61 -17.12 -38.60
CA PRO A 279 0.23 -17.54 -38.91
C PRO A 279 -0.70 -17.25 -37.72
N PRO A 280 -1.98 -16.88 -37.95
CA PRO A 280 -2.87 -16.49 -36.87
C PRO A 280 -3.13 -17.69 -35.94
N GLY A 281 -2.72 -17.54 -34.68
CA GLY A 281 -2.97 -18.51 -33.64
C GLY A 281 -4.45 -18.57 -33.21
N PRO A 282 -4.88 -19.63 -32.51
CA PRO A 282 -6.25 -19.79 -32.01
C PRO A 282 -6.79 -18.60 -31.20
N LEU A 283 -5.95 -17.90 -30.44
CA LEU A 283 -6.33 -16.76 -29.59
C LEU A 283 -5.98 -15.40 -30.22
N ALA A 284 -5.34 -15.38 -31.39
CA ALA A 284 -4.88 -14.14 -32.01
C ALA A 284 -6.02 -13.14 -32.30
N HIS A 285 -7.21 -13.65 -32.63
CA HIS A 285 -8.39 -12.84 -32.91
C HIS A 285 -8.87 -11.97 -31.72
N LEU A 286 -8.42 -12.29 -30.50
CA LEU A 286 -8.73 -11.53 -29.28
C LEU A 286 -7.88 -10.27 -29.12
N LEU A 287 -6.77 -10.19 -29.87
CA LEU A 287 -5.88 -9.04 -29.89
C LEU A 287 -6.14 -8.25 -31.16
N THR A 288 -6.46 -6.97 -30.99
CA THR A 288 -6.66 -6.02 -32.09
C THR A 288 -5.61 -4.93 -32.00
N LYS A 289 -5.48 -4.10 -33.04
CA LYS A 289 -4.58 -2.93 -33.00
C LYS A 289 -4.91 -1.94 -31.86
N GLY A 290 -6.16 -1.95 -31.37
CA GLY A 290 -6.62 -1.13 -30.26
C GLY A 290 -6.42 -1.77 -28.88
N THR A 291 -5.94 -3.01 -28.79
CA THR A 291 -5.72 -3.68 -27.50
C THR A 291 -4.59 -3.00 -26.72
N THR A 292 -4.78 -2.79 -25.42
CA THR A 292 -3.75 -2.19 -24.57
C THR A 292 -2.65 -3.21 -24.24
N PRO A 293 -1.43 -2.77 -23.88
CA PRO A 293 -0.39 -3.68 -23.42
C PRO A 293 -0.83 -4.47 -22.17
N ALA A 294 -1.54 -3.83 -21.24
CA ALA A 294 -2.07 -4.50 -20.06
C ALA A 294 -3.05 -5.63 -20.42
N ASP A 295 -3.94 -5.41 -21.40
CA ASP A 295 -4.84 -6.45 -21.90
C ASP A 295 -4.08 -7.57 -22.61
N ALA A 296 -3.04 -7.26 -23.40
CA ALA A 296 -2.22 -8.29 -24.01
C ALA A 296 -1.54 -9.18 -22.97
N VAL A 297 -1.01 -8.59 -21.89
CA VAL A 297 -0.44 -9.33 -20.75
C VAL A 297 -1.52 -10.14 -20.02
N ARG A 298 -2.73 -9.59 -19.85
CA ARG A 298 -3.87 -10.31 -19.27
C ARG A 298 -4.25 -11.54 -20.10
N LEU A 299 -4.26 -11.45 -21.43
CA LEU A 299 -4.49 -12.62 -22.29
C LEU A 299 -3.37 -13.66 -22.11
N ALA A 300 -2.11 -13.22 -22.08
CA ALA A 300 -0.97 -14.12 -21.85
C ALA A 300 -1.08 -14.84 -20.49
N ALA A 301 -1.45 -14.12 -19.44
CA ALA A 301 -1.67 -14.70 -18.11
C ALA A 301 -2.73 -15.80 -18.15
N VAL A 302 -3.91 -15.50 -18.72
CA VAL A 302 -5.00 -16.47 -18.84
C VAL A 302 -4.57 -17.67 -19.68
N ALA A 303 -3.94 -17.43 -20.84
CA ALA A 303 -3.47 -18.49 -21.73
C ALA A 303 -2.37 -19.37 -21.10
N ALA A 304 -1.60 -18.86 -20.15
CA ALA A 304 -0.55 -19.61 -19.46
C ALA A 304 -1.09 -20.66 -18.47
N PHE A 305 -2.26 -20.43 -17.88
CA PHE A 305 -2.80 -21.28 -16.80
C PHE A 305 -3.89 -22.26 -17.23
N VAL A 306 -4.38 -22.18 -18.46
CA VAL A 306 -5.37 -23.15 -18.98
C VAL A 306 -4.73 -24.46 -19.44
N GLU A 307 -5.54 -25.51 -19.55
CA GLU A 307 -5.13 -26.77 -20.16
C GLU A 307 -4.79 -26.59 -21.64
N ASP A 308 -3.83 -27.37 -22.13
CA ASP A 308 -3.50 -27.43 -23.57
C ASP A 308 -4.50 -28.32 -24.30
N SER A 309 -5.69 -27.78 -24.53
CA SER A 309 -6.81 -28.46 -25.16
C SER A 309 -7.72 -27.44 -25.85
N ASP A 310 -8.68 -27.91 -26.67
CA ASP A 310 -9.71 -27.02 -27.23
C ASP A 310 -10.57 -26.39 -26.13
N THR A 311 -10.91 -27.17 -25.10
CA THR A 311 -11.69 -26.69 -23.94
C THR A 311 -10.91 -25.64 -23.14
N GLY A 312 -9.62 -25.86 -22.89
CA GLY A 312 -8.76 -24.88 -22.22
C GLY A 312 -8.63 -23.57 -23.00
N ARG A 313 -8.54 -23.65 -24.34
CA ARG A 313 -8.53 -22.45 -25.22
C ARG A 313 -9.87 -21.71 -25.21
N GLU A 314 -10.99 -22.43 -25.15
CA GLU A 314 -12.32 -21.83 -24.97
C GLU A 314 -12.45 -21.15 -23.60
N THR A 315 -11.99 -21.81 -22.53
CA THR A 315 -11.91 -21.21 -21.18
C THR A 315 -11.05 -19.94 -21.19
N ALA A 316 -9.91 -19.94 -21.90
CA ALA A 316 -9.07 -18.76 -22.02
C ALA A 316 -9.76 -17.62 -22.77
N THR A 317 -10.43 -17.95 -23.88
CA THR A 317 -11.21 -17.01 -24.69
C THR A 317 -12.30 -16.36 -23.84
N ASN A 318 -13.12 -17.16 -23.17
CA ASN A 318 -14.19 -16.69 -22.30
C ASN A 318 -13.65 -15.88 -21.13
N SER A 319 -12.60 -16.34 -20.45
CA SER A 319 -12.00 -15.60 -19.33
C SER A 319 -11.42 -14.25 -19.78
N PHE A 320 -10.76 -14.20 -20.94
CA PHE A 320 -10.17 -12.97 -21.46
C PHE A 320 -11.21 -11.96 -21.93
N GLN A 321 -12.21 -12.40 -22.70
CA GLN A 321 -13.36 -11.58 -23.07
C GLN A 321 -14.22 -11.20 -21.87
N GLN A 322 -13.87 -11.69 -20.67
CA GLN A 322 -14.67 -11.55 -19.47
C GLN A 322 -16.09 -12.02 -19.79
N TRP A 323 -16.27 -13.11 -20.53
CA TRP A 323 -17.60 -13.60 -20.89
C TRP A 323 -18.48 -12.61 -21.68
N SER A 324 -17.95 -11.51 -22.22
CA SER A 324 -18.75 -10.43 -22.83
C SER A 324 -19.70 -10.93 -23.92
N LYS A 325 -19.23 -11.82 -24.80
CA LYS A 325 -20.06 -12.46 -25.83
C LYS A 325 -21.20 -13.29 -25.22
N ARG A 326 -20.90 -14.07 -24.18
CA ARG A 326 -21.92 -14.86 -23.48
C ARG A 326 -22.93 -13.95 -22.78
N VAL A 327 -22.46 -12.85 -22.19
CA VAL A 327 -23.34 -11.82 -21.61
C VAL A 327 -24.22 -11.18 -22.68
N GLU A 328 -23.66 -10.81 -23.83
CA GLU A 328 -24.43 -10.29 -24.98
C GLU A 328 -25.49 -11.29 -25.46
N GLU A 329 -25.13 -12.58 -25.58
CA GLU A 329 -26.07 -13.65 -25.93
C GLU A 329 -27.21 -13.75 -24.92
N VAL A 330 -26.90 -13.76 -23.62
CA VAL A 330 -27.89 -13.81 -22.54
C VAL A 330 -28.78 -12.56 -22.56
N PHE A 331 -28.22 -11.36 -22.68
CA PHE A 331 -28.99 -10.12 -22.73
C PHE A 331 -29.83 -9.99 -24.01
N THR A 332 -29.39 -10.57 -25.12
CA THR A 332 -30.17 -10.65 -26.36
C THR A 332 -31.33 -11.63 -26.21
N ALA A 333 -31.08 -12.83 -25.67
CA ALA A 333 -32.11 -13.84 -25.44
C ALA A 333 -33.17 -13.39 -24.41
N THR A 334 -32.77 -12.55 -23.45
CA THR A 334 -33.64 -12.01 -22.40
C THR A 334 -34.16 -10.60 -22.69
N GLN A 335 -34.11 -10.15 -23.96
CA GLN A 335 -34.43 -8.76 -24.31
C GLN A 335 -35.81 -8.30 -23.82
N GLU A 336 -36.81 -9.16 -23.99
CA GLU A 336 -38.21 -8.93 -23.63
C GLU A 336 -38.60 -9.62 -22.32
N LEU A 337 -37.62 -10.10 -21.54
CA LEU A 337 -37.83 -10.88 -20.30
C LEU A 337 -37.17 -10.16 -19.11
N PRO A 338 -37.76 -9.07 -18.60
CA PRO A 338 -37.20 -8.31 -17.48
C PRO A 338 -36.99 -9.16 -16.22
N GLU A 339 -37.85 -10.14 -15.99
CA GLU A 339 -37.76 -11.10 -14.88
C GLU A 339 -36.49 -11.97 -14.95
N GLU A 340 -36.03 -12.37 -16.13
CA GLU A 340 -34.80 -13.15 -16.29
C GLU A 340 -33.56 -12.28 -16.05
N ARG A 341 -33.60 -11.02 -16.49
CA ARG A 341 -32.51 -10.06 -16.23
C ARG A 341 -32.42 -9.71 -14.74
N ALA A 342 -33.56 -9.48 -14.08
CA ALA A 342 -33.58 -9.25 -12.65
C ALA A 342 -33.10 -10.49 -11.88
N LEU A 343 -33.45 -11.70 -12.34
CA LEU A 343 -32.97 -12.95 -11.76
C LEU A 343 -31.46 -13.09 -11.89
N LEU A 344 -30.90 -12.77 -13.07
CA LEU A 344 -29.45 -12.72 -13.28
C LEU A 344 -28.78 -11.74 -12.31
N VAL A 345 -29.22 -10.48 -12.30
CA VAL A 345 -28.63 -9.44 -11.43
C VAL A 345 -28.71 -9.85 -9.96
N SER A 346 -29.85 -10.37 -9.52
CA SER A 346 -30.01 -10.83 -8.15
C SER A 346 -29.10 -12.01 -7.83
N ALA A 347 -28.95 -12.98 -8.73
CA ALA A 347 -28.07 -14.13 -8.56
C ALA A 347 -26.61 -13.73 -8.38
N LEU A 348 -26.14 -12.68 -9.07
CA LEU A 348 -24.75 -12.20 -8.96
C LEU A 348 -24.42 -11.74 -7.54
N PHE A 349 -25.27 -10.85 -6.98
CA PHE A 349 -25.05 -10.26 -5.67
C PHE A 349 -25.36 -11.21 -4.52
N LEU A 350 -26.22 -12.20 -4.75
CA LEU A 350 -26.63 -13.21 -3.77
C LEU A 350 -26.03 -14.60 -4.06
N ARG A 351 -24.82 -14.64 -4.63
CA ARG A 351 -24.07 -15.88 -4.82
C ARG A 351 -23.93 -16.63 -3.48
N GLY A 352 -24.20 -17.93 -3.51
CA GLY A 352 -24.20 -18.83 -2.35
C GLY A 352 -25.54 -18.90 -1.61
N GLU A 353 -26.51 -18.03 -1.92
CA GLU A 353 -27.85 -18.06 -1.33
C GLU A 353 -28.76 -19.08 -2.02
N GLU A 354 -29.85 -19.47 -1.35
CA GLU A 354 -30.86 -20.35 -1.93
C GLU A 354 -31.56 -19.70 -3.13
N ALA A 355 -31.83 -20.50 -4.18
CA ALA A 355 -32.48 -20.04 -5.40
C ALA A 355 -33.81 -19.27 -5.15
N VAL A 356 -34.58 -19.67 -4.14
CA VAL A 356 -35.85 -19.01 -3.77
C VAL A 356 -35.61 -17.60 -3.22
N THR A 357 -34.56 -17.42 -2.40
CA THR A 357 -34.14 -16.11 -1.89
C THR A 357 -33.74 -15.19 -3.06
N VAL A 358 -32.95 -15.73 -3.99
CA VAL A 358 -32.56 -15.02 -5.22
C VAL A 358 -33.79 -14.59 -6.03
N GLN A 359 -34.75 -15.48 -6.25
CA GLN A 359 -35.98 -15.14 -6.97
C GLN A 359 -36.79 -14.04 -6.26
N SER A 360 -36.87 -14.09 -4.93
CA SER A 360 -37.58 -13.07 -4.15
C SER A 360 -36.95 -11.69 -4.32
N HIS A 361 -35.63 -11.60 -4.27
CA HIS A 361 -34.92 -10.33 -4.43
C HIS A 361 -34.91 -9.83 -5.87
N ALA A 362 -34.95 -10.73 -6.86
CA ALA A 362 -35.17 -10.38 -8.26
C ALA A 362 -36.53 -9.68 -8.48
N ARG A 363 -37.62 -10.18 -7.87
CA ARG A 363 -38.92 -9.50 -7.92
C ARG A 363 -38.88 -8.12 -7.26
N HIS A 364 -38.21 -8.02 -6.11
CA HIS A 364 -38.05 -6.75 -5.41
C HIS A 364 -37.27 -5.71 -6.26
N LEU A 365 -36.28 -6.14 -7.05
CA LEU A 365 -35.57 -5.26 -7.99
C LEU A 365 -36.51 -4.66 -9.06
N LEU A 366 -37.54 -5.42 -9.46
CA LEU A 366 -38.57 -4.96 -10.39
C LEU A 366 -39.70 -4.17 -9.71
N GLY A 367 -39.68 -4.02 -8.38
CA GLY A 367 -40.76 -3.41 -7.61
C GLY A 367 -42.01 -4.27 -7.52
N GLU A 368 -41.87 -5.59 -7.67
CA GLU A 368 -42.98 -6.56 -7.68
C GLU A 368 -43.10 -7.33 -6.36
N ASP A 369 -44.34 -7.60 -5.94
CA ASP A 369 -44.66 -8.49 -4.83
C ASP A 369 -44.64 -9.98 -5.25
N ALA A 370 -44.70 -10.89 -4.27
CA ALA A 370 -44.82 -12.31 -4.55
C ALA A 370 -46.12 -12.63 -5.33
N GLU A 371 -45.99 -13.43 -6.39
CA GLU A 371 -47.14 -13.85 -7.20
C GLU A 371 -48.11 -14.70 -6.35
N SER A 372 -49.36 -14.25 -6.27
CA SER A 372 -50.40 -14.89 -5.46
C SER A 372 -51.27 -15.85 -6.27
N SER A 373 -51.23 -15.76 -7.60
CA SER A 373 -51.97 -16.65 -8.49
C SER A 373 -51.26 -18.00 -8.66
N VAL A 374 -51.85 -19.05 -8.06
CA VAL A 374 -51.36 -20.44 -8.22
C VAL A 374 -51.23 -20.85 -9.69
N ARG A 375 -52.14 -20.40 -10.56
CA ARG A 375 -52.07 -20.70 -12.00
C ARG A 375 -50.79 -20.15 -12.63
N LYS A 376 -50.41 -18.91 -12.30
CA LYS A 376 -49.18 -18.30 -12.80
C LYS A 376 -47.94 -18.93 -12.17
N ILE A 377 -47.99 -19.27 -10.88
CA ILE A 377 -46.90 -19.98 -10.18
C ILE A 377 -46.56 -21.31 -10.87
N LEU A 378 -47.57 -22.05 -11.34
CA LEU A 378 -47.39 -23.34 -12.02
C LEU A 378 -47.17 -23.21 -13.54
N THR A 379 -47.00 -22.00 -14.08
CA THR A 379 -46.77 -21.76 -15.51
C THR A 379 -45.31 -21.42 -15.79
N GLY A 380 -44.75 -22.00 -16.85
CA GLY A 380 -43.39 -21.71 -17.31
C GLY A 380 -42.35 -22.71 -16.80
N PRO A 381 -41.07 -22.48 -17.11
CA PRO A 381 -39.97 -23.34 -16.69
C PRO A 381 -39.67 -23.24 -15.19
N ASP A 382 -39.11 -24.31 -14.63
CA ASP A 382 -38.66 -24.37 -13.24
C ASP A 382 -37.57 -23.31 -12.93
N LEU A 383 -37.47 -22.90 -11.67
CA LEU A 383 -36.52 -21.88 -11.23
C LEU A 383 -35.05 -22.23 -11.54
N THR A 384 -34.67 -23.51 -11.39
CA THR A 384 -33.33 -23.98 -11.75
C THR A 384 -33.05 -23.79 -13.23
N THR A 385 -33.99 -24.18 -14.10
CA THR A 385 -33.88 -24.02 -15.55
C THR A 385 -33.74 -22.55 -15.95
N ARG A 386 -34.45 -21.65 -15.27
CA ARG A 386 -34.35 -20.20 -15.49
C ARG A 386 -32.98 -19.65 -15.09
N LEU A 387 -32.48 -20.03 -13.92
CA LEU A 387 -31.13 -19.66 -13.42
C LEU A 387 -30.03 -20.17 -14.36
N GLU A 388 -30.12 -21.42 -14.81
CA GLU A 388 -29.19 -22.02 -15.77
C GLU A 388 -29.24 -21.31 -17.13
N ALA A 389 -30.43 -20.91 -17.59
CA ALA A 389 -30.60 -20.16 -18.83
C ALA A 389 -29.87 -18.80 -18.81
N VAL A 390 -29.78 -18.14 -17.65
CA VAL A 390 -29.02 -16.89 -17.48
C VAL A 390 -27.55 -17.12 -17.07
N GLY A 391 -27.10 -18.37 -17.04
CA GLY A 391 -25.70 -18.75 -16.86
C GLY A 391 -25.28 -19.05 -15.42
N ALA A 392 -26.21 -19.07 -14.47
CA ALA A 392 -25.95 -19.51 -13.11
C ALA A 392 -25.91 -21.04 -13.00
N THR A 393 -25.18 -21.55 -12.03
CA THR A 393 -25.16 -22.99 -11.68
C THR A 393 -25.89 -23.16 -10.35
N VAL A 394 -26.79 -24.16 -10.24
CA VAL A 394 -27.49 -24.45 -8.98
C VAL A 394 -26.94 -25.74 -8.37
N ALA A 395 -26.13 -25.62 -7.32
CA ALA A 395 -25.57 -26.76 -6.60
C ALA A 395 -26.41 -27.05 -5.35
N GLY A 396 -27.16 -28.15 -5.37
CA GLY A 396 -28.12 -28.49 -4.32
C GLY A 396 -29.30 -27.52 -4.32
N ARG A 397 -29.18 -26.40 -3.61
CA ARG A 397 -30.15 -25.27 -3.62
C ARG A 397 -29.50 -23.90 -3.79
N ALA A 398 -28.18 -23.84 -3.72
CA ALA A 398 -27.44 -22.58 -3.73
C ALA A 398 -27.07 -22.17 -5.15
N VAL A 399 -27.16 -20.88 -5.43
CA VAL A 399 -26.78 -20.29 -6.71
C VAL A 399 -25.29 -19.99 -6.73
N SER A 400 -24.60 -20.38 -7.79
CA SER A 400 -23.14 -20.25 -7.93
C SER A 400 -22.74 -19.81 -9.34
N PHE A 401 -21.61 -19.13 -9.42
CA PHE A 401 -20.88 -18.81 -10.66
C PHE A 401 -19.41 -19.26 -10.56
N ASP A 402 -19.11 -20.21 -9.68
CA ASP A 402 -17.75 -20.62 -9.33
C ASP A 402 -17.03 -21.25 -10.52
N ASP A 403 -17.79 -21.91 -11.40
CA ASP A 403 -17.32 -22.47 -12.67
C ASP A 403 -17.05 -21.40 -13.74
N LYS A 404 -17.42 -20.14 -13.48
CA LYS A 404 -17.32 -19.01 -14.44
C LYS A 404 -16.64 -17.79 -13.81
N PRO A 405 -15.35 -17.86 -13.47
CA PRO A 405 -14.63 -16.75 -12.85
C PRO A 405 -14.70 -15.50 -13.75
N GLY A 406 -15.06 -14.35 -13.16
CA GLY A 406 -15.19 -13.08 -13.86
C GLY A 406 -16.52 -12.84 -14.58
N TYR A 407 -17.42 -13.83 -14.68
CA TYR A 407 -18.73 -13.67 -15.31
C TYR A 407 -19.57 -12.59 -14.62
N ALA A 408 -19.58 -12.59 -13.28
CA ALA A 408 -20.32 -11.60 -12.49
C ALA A 408 -19.88 -10.17 -12.80
N ARG A 409 -18.57 -9.92 -12.80
CA ARG A 409 -17.99 -8.61 -13.14
C ARG A 409 -18.40 -8.16 -14.54
N ALA A 410 -18.41 -9.08 -15.50
CA ALA A 410 -18.75 -8.77 -16.87
C ALA A 410 -20.21 -8.43 -17.11
N VAL A 411 -21.12 -9.17 -16.46
CA VAL A 411 -22.54 -8.83 -16.48
C VAL A 411 -22.74 -7.43 -15.91
N LEU A 412 -22.05 -7.09 -14.81
CA LEU A 412 -22.15 -5.76 -14.21
C LEU A 412 -21.62 -4.67 -15.14
N ILE A 413 -20.45 -4.85 -15.77
CA ILE A 413 -19.91 -3.89 -16.75
C ILE A 413 -20.88 -3.71 -17.93
N HIS A 414 -21.39 -4.81 -18.49
CA HIS A 414 -22.35 -4.75 -19.60
C HIS A 414 -23.63 -4.01 -19.19
N LEU A 415 -24.18 -4.33 -18.02
CA LEU A 415 -25.36 -3.66 -17.48
C LEU A 415 -25.07 -2.15 -17.28
N TRP A 416 -23.90 -1.81 -16.73
CA TRP A 416 -23.49 -0.44 -16.47
C TRP A 416 -23.40 0.38 -17.76
N HIS A 417 -22.81 -0.17 -18.82
CA HIS A 417 -22.68 0.53 -20.11
C HIS A 417 -23.97 0.60 -20.91
N GLN A 418 -24.73 -0.50 -20.97
CA GLN A 418 -25.88 -0.61 -21.88
C GLN A 418 -27.18 -0.10 -21.27
N ARG A 419 -27.25 0.06 -19.94
CA ARG A 419 -28.44 0.49 -19.20
C ARG A 419 -28.07 1.56 -18.16
N PRO A 420 -27.62 2.75 -18.57
CA PRO A 420 -27.22 3.81 -17.62
C PRO A 420 -28.33 4.17 -16.62
N ASP A 421 -29.59 4.11 -17.03
CA ASP A 421 -30.75 4.40 -16.16
C ASP A 421 -30.94 3.40 -15.00
N ILE A 422 -30.25 2.25 -15.02
CA ILE A 422 -30.34 1.25 -13.93
C ILE A 422 -29.39 1.55 -12.78
N HIS A 423 -28.42 2.45 -12.93
CA HIS A 423 -27.39 2.70 -11.91
C HIS A 423 -28.02 3.07 -10.56
N ASP A 424 -28.85 4.12 -10.54
CA ASP A 424 -29.51 4.58 -9.32
C ASP A 424 -30.48 3.53 -8.73
N PRO A 425 -31.43 2.94 -9.50
CA PRO A 425 -32.29 1.87 -8.99
C PRO A 425 -31.52 0.67 -8.44
N LEU A 426 -30.43 0.26 -9.09
CA LEU A 426 -29.60 -0.85 -8.66
C LEU A 426 -28.92 -0.54 -7.32
N LEU A 427 -28.33 0.65 -7.19
CA LEU A 427 -27.67 1.08 -5.95
C LEU A 427 -28.67 1.19 -4.79
N VAL A 428 -29.89 1.68 -5.03
CA VAL A 428 -30.97 1.73 -4.03
C VAL A 428 -31.42 0.31 -3.64
N TRP A 429 -31.56 -0.59 -4.60
CA TRP A 429 -31.92 -1.98 -4.31
C TRP A 429 -30.83 -2.70 -3.49
N LEU A 430 -29.55 -2.46 -3.80
CA LEU A 430 -28.41 -2.97 -3.03
C LEU A 430 -28.38 -2.43 -1.60
N ASP A 431 -28.72 -1.15 -1.41
CA ASP A 431 -28.85 -0.56 -0.08
C ASP A 431 -29.90 -1.30 0.76
N GLY A 432 -31.05 -1.64 0.17
CA GLY A 432 -32.08 -2.46 0.84
C GLY A 432 -31.60 -3.87 1.20
N LEU A 433 -30.73 -4.48 0.39
CA LEU A 433 -30.11 -5.77 0.72
C LEU A 433 -29.20 -5.66 1.93
N VAL A 434 -28.37 -4.62 1.99
CA VAL A 434 -27.38 -4.46 3.07
C VAL A 434 -28.02 -3.99 4.38
N ALA A 435 -29.04 -3.13 4.32
CA ALA A 435 -29.73 -2.59 5.49
C ALA A 435 -30.47 -3.64 6.34
N SER A 436 -30.80 -4.81 5.77
CA SER A 436 -31.57 -5.87 6.42
C SER A 436 -30.67 -6.94 7.04
N ASN A 437 -30.16 -6.74 8.27
CA ASN A 437 -29.37 -7.72 9.07
C ASN A 437 -28.52 -8.68 8.21
N THR A 438 -27.74 -8.11 7.30
CA THR A 438 -27.03 -8.89 6.28
C THR A 438 -25.91 -9.70 6.92
N SER A 439 -25.71 -10.94 6.45
CA SER A 439 -24.59 -11.78 6.86
C SER A 439 -23.27 -11.21 6.35
N ASP A 440 -22.19 -11.41 7.11
CA ASP A 440 -20.83 -10.96 6.73
C ASP A 440 -20.41 -11.49 5.34
N VAL A 441 -20.83 -12.72 5.00
CA VAL A 441 -20.55 -13.36 3.71
C VAL A 441 -21.21 -12.59 2.56
N ARG A 442 -22.48 -12.22 2.71
CA ARG A 442 -23.22 -11.48 1.69
C ARG A 442 -22.67 -10.06 1.53
N LEU A 443 -22.35 -9.37 2.62
CA LEU A 443 -21.72 -8.04 2.55
C LEU A 443 -20.37 -8.09 1.82
N THR A 444 -19.57 -9.12 2.08
CA THR A 444 -18.27 -9.32 1.41
C THR A 444 -18.45 -9.52 -0.09
N SER A 445 -19.40 -10.37 -0.49
CA SER A 445 -19.70 -10.62 -1.90
C SER A 445 -20.16 -9.36 -2.63
N ILE A 446 -21.13 -8.64 -2.04
CA ILE A 446 -21.69 -7.41 -2.62
C ILE A 446 -20.62 -6.33 -2.74
N SER A 447 -19.91 -6.04 -1.65
CA SER A 447 -18.90 -4.98 -1.63
C SER A 447 -17.73 -5.29 -2.56
N GLY A 448 -17.33 -6.56 -2.65
CA GLY A 448 -16.28 -7.03 -3.56
C GLY A 448 -16.63 -6.80 -5.03
N LEU A 449 -17.86 -7.14 -5.45
CA LEU A 449 -18.31 -6.89 -6.81
C LEU A 449 -18.43 -5.40 -7.13
N LEU A 450 -18.94 -4.59 -6.19
CA LEU A 450 -19.07 -3.16 -6.39
C LEU A 450 -17.72 -2.44 -6.48
N VAL A 451 -16.74 -2.80 -5.66
CA VAL A 451 -15.41 -2.17 -5.77
C VAL A 451 -14.71 -2.58 -7.06
N ASP A 452 -14.88 -3.82 -7.51
CA ASP A 452 -14.34 -4.26 -8.80
C ASP A 452 -14.99 -3.51 -9.98
N LEU A 453 -16.29 -3.21 -9.88
CA LEU A 453 -17.00 -2.37 -10.83
C LEU A 453 -16.51 -0.92 -10.78
N ALA A 454 -16.40 -0.33 -9.58
CA ALA A 454 -15.91 1.03 -9.40
C ALA A 454 -14.50 1.21 -9.99
N ILE A 455 -13.61 0.25 -9.75
CA ILE A 455 -12.24 0.25 -10.30
C ILE A 455 -12.27 0.09 -11.82
N ALA A 456 -13.10 -0.81 -12.35
CA ALA A 456 -13.21 -1.06 -13.78
C ALA A 456 -13.70 0.18 -14.56
N GLU A 457 -14.70 0.86 -14.00
CA GLU A 457 -15.39 1.98 -14.63
C GLU A 457 -14.86 3.35 -14.22
N ASN A 458 -13.87 3.37 -13.32
CA ASN A 458 -13.36 4.58 -12.68
C ASN A 458 -14.49 5.46 -12.10
N ASP A 459 -15.50 4.83 -11.50
CA ASP A 459 -16.73 5.47 -11.05
C ASP A 459 -16.76 5.63 -9.52
N VAL A 460 -16.56 6.87 -9.07
CA VAL A 460 -16.58 7.23 -7.65
C VAL A 460 -17.99 7.19 -7.04
N SER A 461 -19.06 7.19 -7.83
CA SER A 461 -20.45 7.15 -7.31
C SER A 461 -20.70 5.89 -6.48
N VAL A 462 -20.19 4.75 -6.93
CA VAL A 462 -20.28 3.46 -6.24
C VAL A 462 -19.61 3.52 -4.85
N VAL A 463 -18.48 4.22 -4.76
CA VAL A 463 -17.76 4.42 -3.49
C VAL A 463 -18.57 5.29 -2.52
N ASN A 464 -19.33 6.28 -3.02
CA ASN A 464 -20.25 7.06 -2.19
C ASN A 464 -21.42 6.22 -1.67
N THR A 465 -21.93 5.28 -2.47
CA THR A 465 -22.99 4.34 -2.04
C THR A 465 -22.50 3.42 -0.94
N ILE A 466 -21.30 2.84 -1.07
CA ILE A 466 -20.70 1.99 -0.04
C ILE A 466 -20.54 2.75 1.28
N LYS A 467 -20.18 4.04 1.23
CA LYS A 467 -20.14 4.91 2.41
C LYS A 467 -21.53 5.11 3.05
N GLY A 468 -22.62 5.04 2.27
CA GLY A 468 -23.99 5.10 2.77
C GLY A 468 -24.39 3.91 3.66
N TRP A 469 -23.72 2.76 3.51
CA TRP A 469 -23.98 1.57 4.32
C TRP A 469 -23.43 1.66 5.75
N VAL A 470 -22.62 2.68 6.02
CA VAL A 470 -22.04 2.91 7.34
C VAL A 470 -23.08 3.57 8.27
N SER A 471 -23.56 2.80 9.24
CA SER A 471 -24.48 3.27 10.28
C SER A 471 -23.89 3.17 11.69
N ASN A 472 -24.41 3.95 12.65
CA ASN A 472 -23.98 3.87 14.05
C ASN A 472 -24.35 2.53 14.74
N ASN A 473 -25.27 1.76 14.17
CA ASN A 473 -25.67 0.45 14.68
C ASN A 473 -24.90 -0.71 14.02
N SER A 474 -23.92 -0.41 13.15
CA SER A 474 -23.15 -1.43 12.44
C SER A 474 -22.24 -2.19 13.42
N SER A 475 -22.12 -3.51 13.23
CA SER A 475 -21.17 -4.33 13.98
C SER A 475 -19.73 -3.97 13.60
N GLU A 476 -18.76 -4.30 14.46
CA GLU A 476 -17.34 -4.02 14.18
C GLU A 476 -16.87 -4.72 12.90
N ARG A 477 -17.26 -5.98 12.69
CA ARG A 477 -16.96 -6.73 11.46
C ARG A 477 -17.51 -6.06 10.21
N HIS A 478 -18.72 -5.50 10.28
CA HIS A 478 -19.31 -4.76 9.16
C HIS A 478 -18.45 -3.54 8.81
N LEU A 479 -18.00 -2.78 9.81
CA LEU A 479 -17.14 -1.62 9.60
C LEU A 479 -15.76 -2.03 9.03
N ASP A 480 -15.16 -3.12 9.52
CA ASP A 480 -13.90 -3.65 9.00
C ASP A 480 -14.01 -4.09 7.52
N LEU A 481 -15.13 -4.73 7.14
CA LEU A 481 -15.37 -5.13 5.75
C LEU A 481 -15.48 -3.91 4.82
N ILE A 482 -16.24 -2.89 5.22
CA ILE A 482 -16.32 -1.63 4.45
C ILE A 482 -14.96 -0.96 4.37
N ALA A 483 -14.19 -0.94 5.46
CA ALA A 483 -12.85 -0.36 5.47
C ALA A 483 -11.92 -1.08 4.48
N GLY A 484 -11.93 -2.41 4.42
CA GLY A 484 -11.14 -3.18 3.45
C GLY A 484 -11.52 -2.86 1.99
N VAL A 485 -12.80 -2.65 1.72
CA VAL A 485 -13.31 -2.29 0.39
C VAL A 485 -12.87 -0.89 -0.02
N LEU A 486 -12.98 0.09 0.90
CA LEU A 486 -12.52 1.46 0.65
C LEU A 486 -10.99 1.54 0.52
N ALA A 487 -10.24 0.72 1.26
CA ALA A 487 -8.79 0.61 1.12
C ALA A 487 -8.40 0.11 -0.28
N LYS A 488 -9.04 -0.98 -0.75
CA LYS A 488 -8.83 -1.51 -2.11
C LYS A 488 -9.12 -0.45 -3.18
N ALA A 489 -10.21 0.32 -3.03
CA ALA A 489 -10.55 1.40 -3.95
C ALA A 489 -9.53 2.55 -3.92
N ALA A 490 -8.99 2.88 -2.74
CA ALA A 490 -8.01 3.95 -2.53
C ALA A 490 -6.60 3.63 -3.08
N GLU A 491 -6.29 2.35 -3.26
CA GLU A 491 -5.03 1.85 -3.82
C GLU A 491 -5.07 1.59 -5.33
N ALA A 492 -6.25 1.64 -5.95
CA ALA A 492 -6.38 1.46 -7.39
C ALA A 492 -5.67 2.58 -8.17
N ASP A 493 -5.02 2.28 -9.29
CA ASP A 493 -4.20 3.24 -10.04
C ASP A 493 -4.99 4.51 -10.42
N ALA A 494 -6.06 4.37 -11.22
CA ALA A 494 -6.82 5.52 -11.74
C ALA A 494 -7.85 6.08 -10.73
N LEU A 495 -8.55 5.19 -10.02
CA LEU A 495 -9.62 5.56 -9.08
C LEU A 495 -9.06 6.02 -7.72
N GLY A 496 -7.90 5.50 -7.33
CA GLY A 496 -7.31 5.68 -6.00
C GLY A 496 -7.12 7.12 -5.57
N PRO A 497 -6.53 8.02 -6.39
CA PRO A 497 -6.38 9.43 -6.03
C PRO A 497 -7.72 10.11 -5.70
N VAL A 498 -8.77 9.79 -6.47
CA VAL A 498 -10.12 10.33 -6.26
C VAL A 498 -10.72 9.81 -4.95
N VAL A 499 -10.59 8.50 -4.68
CA VAL A 499 -11.08 7.89 -3.43
C VAL A 499 -10.31 8.40 -2.23
N ARG A 500 -8.98 8.51 -2.33
CA ARG A 500 -8.13 9.11 -1.31
C ARG A 500 -8.59 10.54 -1.01
N LYS A 501 -8.90 11.36 -2.02
CA LYS A 501 -9.49 12.69 -1.82
C LYS A 501 -10.84 12.63 -1.09
N ARG A 502 -11.73 11.72 -1.46
CA ARG A 502 -13.02 11.55 -0.74
C ARG A 502 -12.83 11.17 0.72
N LEU A 503 -11.91 10.28 1.04
CA LEU A 503 -11.64 9.85 2.41
C LEU A 503 -11.18 11.02 3.29
N ILE A 504 -10.32 11.93 2.78
CA ILE A 504 -9.90 13.12 3.54
C ILE A 504 -11.02 14.16 3.64
N ASP A 505 -11.82 14.36 2.58
CA ASP A 505 -13.00 15.23 2.61
C ASP A 505 -14.01 14.77 3.67
N TRP A 506 -14.22 13.45 3.80
CA TRP A 506 -15.09 12.88 4.82
C TRP A 506 -14.50 12.97 6.21
N ALA A 507 -13.20 12.70 6.38
CA ALA A 507 -12.52 12.79 7.68
C ALA A 507 -12.52 14.23 8.23
N SER A 508 -12.42 15.22 7.35
CA SER A 508 -12.38 16.64 7.70
C SER A 508 -13.77 17.27 7.88
N SER A 509 -14.85 16.58 7.50
CA SER A 509 -16.21 17.11 7.59
C SER A 509 -16.72 17.15 9.03
N GLU A 510 -17.17 18.31 9.48
CA GLU A 510 -17.81 18.48 10.80
C GLU A 510 -19.12 17.68 10.94
N GLN A 511 -19.75 17.35 9.81
CA GLN A 511 -21.00 16.57 9.76
C GLN A 511 -20.75 15.07 9.64
N ALA A 512 -19.49 14.62 9.67
CA ALA A 512 -19.17 13.19 9.62
C ALA A 512 -19.69 12.48 10.88
N SER A 513 -20.51 11.44 10.65
CA SER A 513 -20.95 10.55 11.72
C SER A 513 -19.75 9.84 12.35
N GLU A 514 -19.88 9.48 13.62
CA GLU A 514 -18.87 8.69 14.35
C GLU A 514 -18.53 7.39 13.60
N ALA A 515 -19.54 6.67 13.09
CA ALA A 515 -19.31 5.43 12.35
C ALA A 515 -18.48 5.64 11.07
N VAL A 516 -18.73 6.71 10.30
CA VAL A 516 -17.95 7.01 9.09
C VAL A 516 -16.50 7.38 9.45
N ALA A 517 -16.31 8.21 10.47
CA ALA A 517 -14.97 8.56 10.95
C ALA A 517 -14.21 7.32 11.46
N ARG A 518 -14.90 6.40 12.14
CA ARG A 518 -14.34 5.12 12.59
C ARG A 518 -13.91 4.25 11.42
N VAL A 519 -14.72 4.11 10.37
CA VAL A 519 -14.34 3.38 9.14
C VAL A 519 -13.09 3.98 8.51
N ILE A 520 -12.98 5.31 8.43
CA ILE A 520 -11.80 5.96 7.85
C ILE A 520 -10.55 5.68 8.71
N ALA A 521 -10.67 5.67 10.04
CA ALA A 521 -9.57 5.24 10.91
C ALA A 521 -9.16 3.78 10.62
N LEU A 522 -10.13 2.86 10.47
CA LEU A 522 -9.87 1.47 10.10
C LEU A 522 -9.18 1.33 8.74
N VAL A 523 -9.56 2.14 7.74
CA VAL A 523 -8.88 2.20 6.44
C VAL A 523 -7.40 2.60 6.63
N CYS A 524 -7.14 3.58 7.51
CA CYS A 524 -5.80 4.06 7.85
C CYS A 524 -5.01 3.11 8.77
N ARG A 525 -5.58 1.96 9.16
CA ARG A 525 -4.88 0.88 9.87
C ARG A 525 -4.35 -0.19 8.92
N GLY A 526 -4.94 -0.32 7.72
CA GLY A 526 -4.62 -1.37 6.76
C GLY A 526 -3.56 -0.98 5.72
N SER A 527 -3.65 -1.63 4.56
CA SER A 527 -2.71 -1.49 3.43
C SER A 527 -2.55 -0.05 2.92
N LEU A 528 -3.57 0.83 3.12
CA LEU A 528 -3.44 2.24 2.78
C LEU A 528 -2.31 2.92 3.56
N ALA A 529 -2.15 2.62 4.85
CA ALA A 529 -1.11 3.23 5.68
C ALA A 529 0.29 2.67 5.39
N GLU A 530 0.38 1.46 4.83
CA GLU A 530 1.63 0.88 4.39
C GLU A 530 2.15 1.57 3.11
N HIS A 531 1.27 1.81 2.15
CA HIS A 531 1.62 2.41 0.85
C HIS A 531 1.58 3.94 0.83
N TYR A 532 0.71 4.55 1.65
CA TYR A 532 0.46 5.99 1.72
C TYR A 532 0.39 6.51 3.19
N PRO A 533 1.46 6.31 3.99
CA PRO A 533 1.49 6.68 5.41
C PRO A 533 1.23 8.18 5.69
N LEU A 534 1.76 9.11 4.90
CA LEU A 534 1.56 10.55 5.14
C LEU A 534 0.10 10.95 4.90
N GLN A 535 -0.51 10.39 3.87
CA GLN A 535 -1.94 10.53 3.63
C GLN A 535 -2.78 9.89 4.76
N ALA A 536 -2.45 8.69 5.21
CA ALA A 536 -3.14 8.06 6.34
C ALA A 536 -3.05 8.93 7.61
N LEU A 537 -1.85 9.42 7.94
CA LEU A 537 -1.61 10.33 9.07
C LEU A 537 -2.46 11.60 8.96
N ALA A 538 -2.54 12.23 7.79
CA ALA A 538 -3.38 13.42 7.58
C ALA A 538 -4.85 13.15 7.95
N ARG A 539 -5.40 11.99 7.54
CA ARG A 539 -6.79 11.60 7.86
C ARG A 539 -6.99 11.35 9.34
N LEU A 540 -6.07 10.61 9.97
CA LEU A 540 -6.10 10.35 11.41
C LEU A 540 -6.06 11.65 12.22
N ARG A 541 -5.26 12.63 11.79
CA ARG A 541 -5.22 13.96 12.39
C ARG A 541 -6.60 14.61 12.39
N HIS A 542 -7.33 14.59 11.28
CA HIS A 542 -8.67 15.18 11.21
C HIS A 542 -9.65 14.49 12.15
N ILE A 543 -9.62 13.15 12.23
CA ILE A 543 -10.48 12.40 13.14
C ILE A 543 -10.17 12.74 14.59
N MET A 544 -8.90 12.85 14.96
CA MET A 544 -8.48 13.20 16.33
C MET A 544 -8.84 14.64 16.74
N ARG A 545 -9.21 15.53 15.80
CA ARG A 545 -9.68 16.90 16.11
C ARG A 545 -11.12 16.96 16.62
N ARG A 546 -11.88 15.86 16.54
CA ARG A 546 -13.27 15.83 17.00
C ARG A 546 -13.36 16.26 18.48
N PRO A 547 -14.35 17.06 18.90
CA PRO A 547 -14.40 17.55 20.28
C PRO A 547 -14.45 16.42 21.31
N GLU A 548 -15.32 15.45 21.10
CA GLU A 548 -15.48 14.29 21.97
C GLU A 548 -14.49 13.19 21.62
N ARG A 549 -13.97 12.49 22.64
CA ARG A 549 -13.16 11.28 22.47
C ARG A 549 -14.07 10.06 22.29
N ASP A 550 -14.79 10.03 21.18
CA ASP A 550 -15.71 8.97 20.80
C ASP A 550 -14.98 7.69 20.30
N ALA A 551 -15.70 6.68 19.81
CA ALA A 551 -15.08 5.45 19.32
C ALA A 551 -14.21 5.68 18.08
N ALA A 552 -14.53 6.68 17.25
CA ALA A 552 -13.72 7.03 16.08
C ALA A 552 -12.36 7.59 16.48
N VAL A 553 -12.30 8.47 17.49
CA VAL A 553 -11.04 8.99 18.03
C VAL A 553 -10.19 7.86 18.62
N ARG A 554 -10.79 6.94 19.39
CA ARG A 554 -10.07 5.77 19.94
C ARG A 554 -9.52 4.85 18.85
N GLU A 555 -10.28 4.63 17.79
CA GLU A 555 -9.82 3.85 16.63
C GLU A 555 -8.68 4.57 15.89
N ALA A 556 -8.74 5.90 15.77
CA ALA A 556 -7.66 6.68 15.18
C ALA A 556 -6.37 6.61 16.02
N GLU A 557 -6.47 6.68 17.35
CA GLU A 557 -5.35 6.48 18.29
C GLU A 557 -4.75 5.07 18.14
N ALA A 558 -5.60 4.04 18.04
CA ALA A 558 -5.16 2.66 17.82
C ALA A 558 -4.48 2.46 16.46
N SER A 559 -5.01 3.09 15.41
CA SER A 559 -4.44 3.04 14.05
C SER A 559 -3.08 3.74 14.00
N LEU A 560 -2.95 4.89 14.67
CA LEU A 560 -1.67 5.60 14.79
C LEU A 560 -0.61 4.76 15.52
N ARG A 561 -0.98 4.10 16.63
CA ARG A 561 -0.08 3.15 17.32
C ARG A 561 0.32 1.99 16.41
N HIS A 562 -0.64 1.42 15.68
CA HIS A 562 -0.35 0.33 14.75
C HIS A 562 0.67 0.75 13.69
N MET A 563 0.49 1.93 13.08
CA MET A 563 1.46 2.50 12.15
C MET A 563 2.84 2.67 12.77
N ALA A 564 2.94 3.15 14.02
CA ALA A 564 4.21 3.33 14.72
C ALA A 564 4.95 2.01 14.98
N THR A 565 4.23 0.90 15.11
CA THR A 565 4.83 -0.44 15.24
C THR A 565 5.28 -1.07 13.92
N GLY A 566 4.92 -0.45 12.79
CA GLY A 566 5.35 -0.90 11.46
C GLY A 566 6.87 -0.77 11.27
N LEU A 567 7.45 -1.71 10.53
CA LEU A 567 8.89 -1.76 10.25
C LEU A 567 9.37 -0.42 9.65
N GLY A 568 10.22 0.30 10.38
CA GLY A 568 10.80 1.58 9.95
C GLY A 568 9.83 2.76 9.91
N GLN A 569 8.61 2.64 10.45
CA GLN A 569 7.60 3.71 10.40
C GLN A 569 7.64 4.66 11.60
N LEU A 570 8.16 4.22 12.76
CA LEU A 570 8.22 5.03 13.98
C LEU A 570 8.84 6.42 13.76
N PRO A 571 9.99 6.58 13.08
CA PRO A 571 10.56 7.91 12.84
C PRO A 571 9.62 8.86 12.09
N ARG A 572 8.91 8.36 11.07
CA ARG A 572 7.93 9.15 10.28
C ARG A 572 6.72 9.54 11.09
N VAL A 573 6.16 8.58 11.82
CA VAL A 573 5.01 8.83 12.70
C VAL A 573 5.40 9.84 13.77
N TRP A 574 6.56 9.66 14.42
CA TRP A 574 7.06 10.54 15.46
C TRP A 574 7.29 11.98 14.96
N GLU A 575 8.01 12.15 13.84
CA GLU A 575 8.23 13.47 13.24
C GLU A 575 6.90 14.19 12.97
N THR A 576 5.95 13.46 12.40
CA THR A 576 4.63 13.99 12.05
C THR A 576 3.82 14.37 13.30
N VAL A 577 3.84 13.55 14.34
CA VAL A 577 3.17 13.82 15.61
C VAL A 577 3.79 15.02 16.33
N CYS A 578 5.12 15.12 16.36
CA CYS A 578 5.82 16.29 16.91
C CYS A 578 5.46 17.58 16.15
N LYS A 579 5.36 17.53 14.81
CA LYS A 579 4.88 18.67 14.00
C LYS A 579 3.46 19.08 14.43
N TRP A 580 2.55 18.13 14.64
CA TRP A 580 1.19 18.44 15.06
C TRP A 580 1.08 18.97 16.50
N ALA A 581 1.97 18.54 17.39
CA ALA A 581 2.02 19.02 18.77
C ALA A 581 2.55 20.46 18.88
N LYS A 582 3.44 20.87 17.95
CA LYS A 582 3.95 22.24 17.85
C LYS A 582 2.91 23.25 17.37
N ASP A 583 1.85 22.80 16.69
CA ASP A 583 0.71 23.64 16.37
C ASP A 583 -0.02 24.01 17.68
N SER A 584 0.04 25.29 18.08
CA SER A 584 -0.43 25.75 19.39
C SER A 584 -1.86 25.28 19.72
N ARG A 585 -2.04 24.61 20.87
CA ARG A 585 -3.33 24.05 21.36
C ARG A 585 -4.01 23.11 20.35
N SER A 586 -3.21 22.29 19.68
CA SER A 586 -3.70 21.26 18.76
C SER A 586 -4.20 20.05 19.56
N LEU A 587 -5.52 19.96 19.77
CA LEU A 587 -6.16 18.80 20.40
C LEU A 587 -5.77 17.47 19.74
N ALA A 588 -5.68 17.45 18.40
CA ALA A 588 -5.24 16.27 17.67
C ALA A 588 -3.76 15.95 17.89
N GLY A 589 -2.90 16.98 17.94
CA GLY A 589 -1.47 16.81 18.24
C GLY A 589 -1.26 16.23 19.63
N ALA A 590 -1.98 16.74 20.63
CA ALA A 590 -1.92 16.24 22.00
C ALA A 590 -2.41 14.78 22.11
N ARG A 591 -3.55 14.44 21.49
CA ARG A 591 -4.06 13.05 21.46
C ARG A 591 -3.11 12.10 20.74
N ALA A 592 -2.59 12.50 19.58
CA ALA A 592 -1.65 11.71 18.80
C ALA A 592 -0.37 11.44 19.61
N PHE A 593 0.20 12.49 20.22
CA PHE A 593 1.37 12.40 21.09
C PHE A 593 1.15 11.43 22.25
N LEU A 594 0.07 11.62 23.02
CA LEU A 594 -0.26 10.75 24.14
C LEU A 594 -0.49 9.29 23.70
N SER A 595 -1.10 9.07 22.53
CA SER A 595 -1.35 7.71 22.04
C SER A 595 -0.09 6.92 21.69
N ILE A 596 0.98 7.59 21.23
CA ILE A 596 2.28 6.95 20.95
C ILE A 596 3.05 6.66 22.25
N LEU A 597 2.85 7.49 23.27
CA LEU A 597 3.50 7.35 24.56
C LEU A 597 2.72 6.49 25.56
N ASP A 598 1.52 6.05 25.22
CA ASP A 598 0.75 5.12 26.05
C ASP A 598 1.42 3.74 26.02
N PRO A 599 1.91 3.21 27.16
CA PRO A 599 2.53 1.89 27.20
C PRO A 599 1.52 0.76 27.00
N GLU A 600 0.21 1.02 27.13
CA GLU A 600 -0.84 0.04 26.85
C GLU A 600 -1.44 0.28 25.45
N PRO A 601 -1.66 -0.77 24.62
CA PRO A 601 -1.43 -2.19 24.89
C PRO A 601 0.01 -2.68 24.61
N ASP A 602 0.87 -1.87 24.00
CA ASP A 602 2.23 -2.28 23.59
C ASP A 602 3.27 -1.17 23.87
N PRO A 603 4.24 -1.40 24.78
CA PRO A 603 5.20 -0.38 25.18
C PRO A 603 6.33 -0.15 24.16
N ARG A 604 6.39 -0.91 23.04
CA ARG A 604 7.51 -0.89 22.09
C ARG A 604 7.86 0.51 21.56
N ALA A 605 6.87 1.29 21.13
CA ALA A 605 7.12 2.62 20.60
C ALA A 605 7.76 3.54 21.67
N LEU A 606 7.20 3.49 22.89
CA LEU A 606 7.72 4.23 24.05
C LEU A 606 9.14 3.78 24.42
N GLN A 607 9.42 2.47 24.45
CA GLN A 607 10.75 1.91 24.73
C GLN A 607 11.80 2.47 23.76
N VAL A 608 11.50 2.46 22.46
CA VAL A 608 12.42 2.95 21.43
C VAL A 608 12.64 4.46 21.55
N LEU A 609 11.58 5.22 21.82
CA LEU A 609 11.69 6.68 22.02
C LEU A 609 12.51 7.04 23.26
N LEU A 610 12.28 6.36 24.39
CA LEU A 610 13.06 6.57 25.62
C LEU A 610 14.52 6.18 25.44
N ALA A 611 14.80 5.06 24.76
CA ALA A 611 16.17 4.65 24.45
C ALA A 611 16.86 5.65 23.51
N SER A 612 16.14 6.17 22.51
CA SER A 612 16.66 7.19 21.59
C SER A 612 16.92 8.51 22.33
N ALA A 613 16.04 8.91 23.25
CA ALA A 613 16.21 10.12 24.07
C ALA A 613 17.43 10.08 25.00
N GLN A 614 17.92 8.90 25.38
CA GLN A 614 19.17 8.76 26.12
C GLN A 614 20.42 8.99 25.25
N GLN A 615 20.29 8.83 23.92
CA GLN A 615 21.39 8.94 22.96
C GLN A 615 21.36 10.28 22.20
N ASP A 616 20.17 10.86 22.02
CA ASP A 616 19.91 12.06 21.24
C ASP A 616 19.09 13.07 22.05
N HIS A 617 19.69 14.23 22.33
CA HIS A 617 19.06 15.31 23.09
C HIS A 617 17.86 15.92 22.36
N GLU A 618 17.82 15.90 21.03
CA GLU A 618 16.69 16.45 20.27
C GLU A 618 15.43 15.60 20.45
N VAL A 619 15.58 14.28 20.57
CA VAL A 619 14.48 13.37 20.88
C VAL A 619 13.97 13.60 22.31
N ALA A 620 14.88 13.80 23.26
CA ALA A 620 14.51 14.15 24.64
C ALA A 620 13.78 15.49 24.72
N ASP A 621 14.24 16.50 23.97
CA ASP A 621 13.61 17.81 23.88
C ASP A 621 12.23 17.73 23.25
N ALA A 622 12.08 16.96 22.16
CA ALA A 622 10.79 16.72 21.51
C ALA A 622 9.77 16.03 22.44
N LEU A 623 10.22 15.09 23.29
CA LEU A 623 9.37 14.46 24.31
C LEU A 623 8.89 15.48 25.36
N VAL A 624 9.79 16.34 25.86
CA VAL A 624 9.44 17.35 26.86
C VAL A 624 8.54 18.44 26.28
N GLU A 625 8.81 18.87 25.04
CA GLU A 625 7.97 19.83 24.30
C GLU A 625 6.58 19.27 24.04
N GLY A 626 6.46 18.02 23.58
CA GLY A 626 5.18 17.39 23.32
C GLY A 626 4.35 17.19 24.59
N TRP A 627 4.99 16.79 25.71
CA TRP A 627 4.32 16.71 27.00
C TRP A 627 3.85 18.07 27.49
N THR A 628 4.69 19.10 27.32
CA THR A 628 4.32 20.49 27.63
C THR A 628 3.06 20.90 26.86
N ALA A 629 3.04 20.68 25.54
CA ALA A 629 1.89 20.99 24.70
C ALA A 629 0.63 20.21 25.10
N ALA A 630 0.76 18.93 25.43
CA ALA A 630 -0.36 18.08 25.86
C ALA A 630 -0.93 18.51 27.23
N LEU A 631 -0.07 18.90 28.18
CA LEU A 631 -0.49 19.37 29.50
C LEU A 631 -1.18 20.74 29.46
N GLU A 632 -0.84 21.58 28.48
CA GLU A 632 -1.49 22.87 28.25
C GLU A 632 -2.87 22.75 27.59
N GLU A 633 -3.21 21.60 27.00
CA GLU A 633 -4.48 21.33 26.32
C GLU A 633 -5.51 20.69 27.27
N PRO A 634 -6.53 21.43 27.75
CA PRO A 634 -7.46 20.93 28.76
C PRO A 634 -8.27 19.71 28.29
N GLY A 635 -8.51 19.59 26.98
CA GLY A 635 -9.27 18.50 26.38
C GLY A 635 -8.64 17.10 26.55
N VAL A 636 -7.37 17.03 26.97
CA VAL A 636 -6.65 15.75 27.15
C VAL A 636 -6.12 15.52 28.57
N HIS A 637 -6.46 16.36 29.55
CA HIS A 637 -5.92 16.24 30.92
C HIS A 637 -6.15 14.87 31.56
N GLU A 638 -7.31 14.26 31.30
CA GLU A 638 -7.60 12.90 31.79
C GLU A 638 -6.72 11.84 31.08
N GLN A 639 -6.48 12.00 29.78
CA GLN A 639 -5.56 11.12 29.06
C GLN A 639 -4.12 11.30 29.56
N CYS A 640 -3.67 12.53 29.83
CA CYS A 640 -2.36 12.79 30.42
C CYS A 640 -2.18 12.03 31.75
N ARG A 641 -3.19 12.06 32.63
CA ARG A 641 -3.16 11.28 33.88
C ARG A 641 -3.06 9.78 33.63
N GLN A 642 -3.86 9.25 32.69
CA GLN A 642 -3.85 7.84 32.34
C GLN A 642 -2.49 7.39 31.81
N VAL A 643 -1.88 8.14 30.89
CA VAL A 643 -0.56 7.83 30.33
C VAL A 643 0.54 7.94 31.41
N LEU A 644 0.52 8.97 32.28
CA LEU A 644 1.48 9.09 33.39
C LEU A 644 1.38 7.92 34.38
N HIS A 645 0.16 7.47 34.70
CA HIS A 645 -0.05 6.26 35.51
C HIS A 645 0.42 5.00 34.76
N GLY A 646 0.20 4.91 33.45
CA GLY A 646 0.74 3.85 32.61
C GLY A 646 2.26 3.78 32.66
N TRP A 647 2.94 4.93 32.56
CA TRP A 647 4.39 5.04 32.71
C TRP A 647 4.86 4.52 34.07
N ALA A 648 4.16 4.88 35.16
CA ALA A 648 4.49 4.37 36.50
C ALA A 648 4.41 2.83 36.57
N ARG A 649 3.36 2.24 36.01
CA ARG A 649 3.16 0.77 36.01
C ARG A 649 4.16 0.06 35.11
N ALA A 650 4.36 0.52 33.88
CA ALA A 650 5.32 -0.06 32.95
C ALA A 650 6.75 0.03 33.51
N ARG A 651 7.08 1.13 34.19
CA ARG A 651 8.35 1.28 34.92
C ARG A 651 8.49 0.26 36.05
N ALA A 652 7.46 0.09 36.87
CA ALA A 652 7.47 -0.87 37.98
C ALA A 652 7.55 -2.33 37.49
N ALA A 653 6.95 -2.63 36.34
CA ALA A 653 7.03 -3.93 35.67
C ALA A 653 8.39 -4.20 35.00
N GLY A 654 9.23 -3.17 34.83
CA GLY A 654 10.51 -3.27 34.12
C GLY A 654 10.38 -3.25 32.59
N ASP A 655 9.21 -2.87 32.07
CA ASP A 655 8.95 -2.79 30.63
C ASP A 655 9.59 -1.54 30.00
N ILE A 656 9.85 -0.48 30.77
CA ILE A 656 10.51 0.74 30.29
C ILE A 656 11.63 1.16 31.24
N ASP A 657 12.64 1.85 30.70
CA ASP A 657 13.82 2.24 31.47
C ASP A 657 13.50 3.30 32.54
N ALA A 658 13.69 2.93 33.81
CA ALA A 658 13.34 3.76 34.96
C ALA A 658 14.15 5.07 35.04
N LYS A 659 15.38 5.08 34.50
CA LYS A 659 16.26 6.26 34.51
C LYS A 659 15.81 7.26 33.45
N ALA A 660 15.55 6.80 32.23
CA ALA A 660 15.04 7.61 31.13
C ALA A 660 13.69 8.25 31.48
N VAL A 661 12.77 7.47 32.08
CA VAL A 661 11.48 7.99 32.57
C VAL A 661 11.69 9.11 33.58
N LYS A 662 12.57 8.91 34.57
CA LYS A 662 12.84 9.92 35.59
C LYS A 662 13.43 11.20 35.00
N GLU A 663 14.42 11.08 34.12
CA GLU A 663 15.07 12.24 33.48
C GLU A 663 14.08 13.10 32.68
N ILE A 664 13.17 12.46 31.92
CA ILE A 664 12.14 13.16 31.17
C ILE A 664 11.11 13.80 32.11
N LEU A 665 10.62 13.07 33.11
CA LEU A 665 9.61 13.57 34.04
C LEU A 665 10.13 14.70 34.94
N ASP A 666 11.39 14.64 35.40
CA ASP A 666 12.00 15.73 36.17
C ASP A 666 11.95 17.05 35.38
N ARG A 667 12.29 17.01 34.09
CA ARG A 667 12.23 18.18 33.19
C ARG A 667 10.80 18.69 32.98
N ILE A 668 9.82 17.79 32.90
CA ILE A 668 8.40 18.14 32.74
C ILE A 668 7.86 18.78 34.03
N VAL A 669 8.15 18.20 35.19
CA VAL A 669 7.73 18.71 36.50
C VAL A 669 8.29 20.11 36.75
N GLU A 670 9.56 20.35 36.43
CA GLU A 670 10.19 21.67 36.54
C GLU A 670 9.49 22.74 35.69
N ARG A 671 8.96 22.37 34.51
CA ARG A 671 8.29 23.30 33.59
C ARG A 671 6.80 23.46 33.84
N GLN A 672 6.12 22.41 34.30
CA GLN A 672 4.65 22.30 34.26
C GLN A 672 4.01 21.92 35.61
N LEU A 673 4.69 22.19 36.74
CA LEU A 673 4.23 21.83 38.09
C LEU A 673 2.77 22.23 38.40
N TYR A 674 2.34 23.39 37.89
CA TYR A 674 1.02 23.95 38.18
C TYR A 674 -0.09 23.44 37.24
N THR A 675 0.23 22.60 36.25
CA THR A 675 -0.78 21.95 35.42
C THR A 675 -1.47 20.86 36.22
N LEU A 676 -2.79 20.71 36.05
CA LEU A 676 -3.59 19.76 36.84
C LEU A 676 -3.04 18.33 36.79
N PRO A 677 -2.71 17.73 35.63
CA PRO A 677 -2.23 16.35 35.61
C PRO A 677 -0.91 16.13 36.37
N ILE A 678 0.02 17.10 36.32
CA ILE A 678 1.30 17.01 37.05
C ILE A 678 1.10 17.27 38.54
N SER A 679 0.29 18.25 38.91
CA SER A 679 -0.07 18.48 40.31
C SER A 679 -0.73 17.25 40.93
N ASP A 680 -1.65 16.59 40.22
CA ASP A 680 -2.31 15.35 40.64
C ASP A 680 -1.29 14.19 40.76
N LEU A 681 -0.32 14.12 39.84
CA LEU A 681 0.76 13.13 39.91
C LEU A 681 1.66 13.38 41.12
N ILE A 682 2.00 14.62 41.48
CA ILE A 682 2.96 14.91 42.56
C ILE A 682 2.30 14.92 43.93
N TYR A 683 1.17 15.62 44.08
CA TYR A 683 0.52 15.83 45.37
C TYR A 683 -0.62 14.84 45.66
N GLY A 684 -1.15 14.19 44.63
CA GLY A 684 -2.32 13.33 44.74
C GLY A 684 -3.63 14.10 44.81
N VAL A 685 -4.71 13.40 44.49
CA VAL A 685 -6.09 13.87 44.57
C VAL A 685 -6.71 13.32 45.85
N ALA A 686 -7.31 14.20 46.65
CA ALA A 686 -7.93 13.80 47.90
C ALA A 686 -9.02 12.74 47.68
N GLY A 687 -8.97 11.66 48.46
CA GLY A 687 -9.95 10.57 48.39
C GLY A 687 -9.70 9.53 47.30
N VAL A 688 -8.62 9.65 46.51
CA VAL A 688 -8.21 8.66 45.51
C VAL A 688 -7.14 7.74 46.07
N ALA A 689 -7.37 6.42 46.01
CA ALA A 689 -6.35 5.43 46.31
C ALA A 689 -5.43 5.24 45.09
N TYR A 690 -4.13 5.26 45.31
CA TYR A 690 -3.12 5.08 44.26
C TYR A 690 -2.46 3.71 44.38
N ASP A 691 -2.07 3.14 43.24
CA ASP A 691 -1.28 1.91 43.21
C ASP A 691 0.16 2.15 43.70
N GLU A 692 0.84 1.07 44.09
CA GLU A 692 2.21 1.12 44.63
C GLU A 692 3.19 1.71 43.60
N ALA A 693 3.01 1.40 42.32
CA ALA A 693 3.82 1.91 41.23
C ALA A 693 3.80 3.45 41.13
N ILE A 694 2.63 4.08 41.28
CA ILE A 694 2.50 5.55 41.31
C ILE A 694 3.15 6.13 42.56
N ILE A 695 2.99 5.49 43.72
CA ILE A 695 3.59 5.94 44.98
C ILE A 695 5.13 5.91 44.89
N ASP A 696 5.70 4.86 44.31
CA ASP A 696 7.14 4.73 44.12
C ASP A 696 7.67 5.75 43.10
N LEU A 697 6.96 5.94 41.98
CA LEU A 697 7.32 7.00 41.02
C LEU A 697 7.34 8.38 41.68
N ARG A 698 6.33 8.71 42.50
CA ARG A 698 6.29 9.98 43.27
C ARG A 698 7.49 10.15 44.18
N ARG A 699 7.86 9.08 44.91
CA ARG A 699 9.03 9.08 45.79
C ARG A 699 10.31 9.35 45.00
N ASP A 700 10.43 8.78 43.80
CA ASP A 700 11.64 8.90 42.98
C ASP A 700 11.82 10.26 42.31
N LEU A 701 10.73 10.96 41.98
CA LEU A 701 10.74 12.32 41.41
C LEU A 701 11.14 13.40 42.45
N ASN A 702 11.20 13.05 43.74
CA ASN A 702 11.91 13.76 44.82
C ASN A 702 11.91 15.30 44.79
N PHE A 703 10.76 15.91 44.49
CA PHE A 703 10.56 17.36 44.39
C PHE A 703 10.86 18.11 45.72
N PHE A 704 10.52 17.51 46.87
CA PHE A 704 10.71 18.13 48.20
C PHE A 704 12.19 18.31 48.61
N SER A 705 13.11 17.52 48.05
CA SER A 705 14.54 17.65 48.30
C SER A 705 15.18 18.82 47.52
N ARG A 706 14.56 19.26 46.42
CA ARG A 706 15.06 20.36 45.58
C ARG A 706 14.58 21.73 46.08
N LEU A 707 13.34 21.84 46.54
CA LEU A 707 12.82 23.09 47.14
C LEU A 707 13.56 23.48 48.43
N SER A 708 13.94 22.50 49.24
CA SER A 708 14.69 22.71 50.49
C SER A 708 16.14 23.15 50.29
N ALA A 709 16.72 22.96 49.09
CA ALA A 709 18.06 23.47 48.75
C ALA A 709 18.04 24.91 48.20
N SER A 710 16.90 25.37 47.65
CA SER A 710 16.70 26.74 47.19
C SER A 710 16.27 27.73 48.29
N ASP A 711 15.81 27.23 49.45
CA ASP A 711 15.36 28.06 50.59
C ASP A 711 16.46 28.36 51.63
N THR A 712 17.74 28.11 51.33
CA THR A 712 18.85 28.70 52.10
C THR A 712 19.04 30.19 51.76
N PHE A 713 18.04 31.01 52.10
CA PHE A 713 18.28 32.42 52.39
C PHE A 713 19.06 32.50 53.70
N ALA A 714 20.38 32.65 53.60
CA ALA A 714 21.17 33.12 54.72
C ALA A 714 20.68 34.53 55.09
N PRO A 715 20.35 34.81 56.36
CA PRO A 715 20.20 36.19 56.80
C PRO A 715 21.61 36.82 56.81
N GLU A 716 21.84 37.80 55.94
CA GLU A 716 23.06 38.62 56.03
C GLU A 716 23.05 39.47 57.31
N PRO A 717 24.23 39.71 57.93
CA PRO A 717 24.37 40.48 59.16
C PRO A 717 24.11 41.99 59.03
#